data_AF-A0A385SZ25-F1
#
_entry.id   AF-A0A385SZ25-F1
#
_cell.length_a   1.000
_cell.length_b   1.000
_cell.length_c   1.000
_cell.angle_alpha   90.00
_cell.angle_beta   90.00
_cell.angle_gamma   90.00
#
_symmetry.space_group_name_H-M   'P 1'
#
loop_
_entity.id
_entity.type
_entity.pdbx_description
1 polymer ?
#
loop_
_entity_poly.entity_id
_entity_poly.type
_entity_poly.pdbx_seq_one_letter_code
_entity_poly.pdbx_strand_id
1 'polypeptide(L)'
;MTQETDTCLSGYGVVCGAEVHVAPDCSIEVDEGTLIFTGGALYHSPKQHFRYYVKPANMNAQVKAYMIAYLQLKETADDTLEFWQLADDTADQQTIDSLKQQHPGDVPKHNLMWNNVLVVLAFKDNEKQTTAYYWVLVSRNALAEAFKIGGASPADGQGLFTRPLTRKEVDVVTVDEFLRPLLKLPVLFVPRFGYKGLAYLDIPKGLKDDNIRNPFLPVTTYAQIFFEYKAIIDDYLLVFRDALKNLHRAFGPVLSHKGKDYLERYRKFLLLKVKMFYEEGEHLYNIQYIYDWLRDLTTAYNELVSKLNGFRSGCPCKNDAVDPEGPAGEILLLGPVMGSRSTYQPLIFRDLASAADTDRTIREVRCLHWRLLMMIRTFDLPFLHLNKVVESPSDDQGIEEQLDSTDYWEYFNSQDNTAGDNKLPIKFTPTRGSLSPLGKRAIPYYYPIDSNSIYSVHQFWDYETTVLRRIDTHLSYNAYPGDPSKASTDPVNDCYTTRLEVIWPLAFDIEPYPFLRPEGHIGKILTPNDVDHTFIFNTYGLFEYLEKYNLCVDVIAIGLPGGETLLGLENFCGLEHRPALPQGHTLVLFFVNAVERDEPPSDGFHNAGEQIELQECKKDTTPEIPPLCVVADFVLPYRFMCCTPPAGAPAVYTLAKTPPPAPVNP
;
A
#
# COMPACT_ATOMS: atom_id res chain seq x y z
N MET A 1 -29.83 37.08 1.55
CA MET A 1 -28.82 36.12 2.03
C MET A 1 -27.85 35.87 0.90
N THR A 2 -26.83 36.71 0.78
CA THR A 2 -25.68 36.48 -0.09
C THR A 2 -24.78 35.50 0.65
N GLN A 3 -24.83 34.24 0.25
CA GLN A 3 -23.87 33.25 0.72
C GLN A 3 -22.55 33.61 0.06
N GLU A 4 -21.69 34.33 0.79
CA GLU A 4 -20.27 34.45 0.45
C GLU A 4 -19.71 33.03 0.46
N THR A 5 -19.55 32.46 -0.73
CA THR A 5 -18.72 31.29 -0.91
C THR A 5 -17.29 31.76 -0.76
N ASP A 6 -16.76 31.68 0.46
CA ASP A 6 -15.32 31.72 0.74
C ASP A 6 -14.66 30.53 0.05
N THR A 7 -14.42 30.65 -1.26
CA THR A 7 -13.51 29.78 -2.00
C THR A 7 -12.09 30.18 -1.62
N CYS A 8 -11.63 29.70 -0.47
CA CYS A 8 -10.20 29.64 -0.17
C CYS A 8 -9.54 28.68 -1.18
N LEU A 9 -8.80 29.24 -2.14
CA LEU A 9 -7.88 28.46 -2.98
C LEU A 9 -6.72 28.00 -2.08
N SER A 10 -6.82 26.77 -1.54
CA SER A 10 -5.78 26.22 -0.67
C SER A 10 -4.67 25.56 -1.47
N GLY A 11 -3.50 26.19 -1.46
CA GLY A 11 -2.24 25.64 -1.96
C GLY A 11 -1.20 26.73 -2.12
N TYR A 12 0.07 26.34 -2.01
CA TYR A 12 1.22 27.05 -2.59
C TYR A 12 0.87 27.61 -3.96
N GLY A 13 1.33 28.83 -4.26
CA GLY A 13 1.13 29.52 -5.55
C GLY A 13 0.38 28.74 -6.60
N VAL A 14 -0.94 28.85 -6.59
CA VAL A 14 -1.70 28.20 -7.65
C VAL A 14 -1.39 28.96 -8.92
N VAL A 15 -0.91 28.25 -9.92
CA VAL A 15 -0.71 28.80 -11.25
C VAL A 15 -1.91 28.41 -12.10
N CYS A 16 -2.78 29.38 -12.37
CA CYS A 16 -3.92 29.22 -13.25
C CYS A 16 -3.60 29.84 -14.61
N GLY A 17 -3.32 29.00 -15.61
CA GLY A 17 -3.08 29.43 -16.99
C GLY A 17 -1.67 29.95 -17.29
N ALA A 18 -0.84 30.24 -16.28
CA ALA A 18 0.53 30.70 -16.53
C ALA A 18 1.43 29.50 -16.85
N GLU A 19 1.98 29.47 -18.05
CA GLU A 19 2.94 28.47 -18.48
C GLU A 19 4.33 29.10 -18.60
N VAL A 20 5.37 28.35 -18.23
CA VAL A 20 6.76 28.80 -18.34
C VAL A 20 7.45 27.98 -19.41
N HIS A 21 7.99 28.66 -20.42
CA HIS A 21 8.69 28.07 -21.55
C HIS A 21 10.12 28.60 -21.62
N VAL A 22 11.03 27.74 -22.04
CA VAL A 22 12.38 28.16 -22.44
C VAL A 22 12.38 28.27 -23.96
N ALA A 23 12.47 29.49 -24.48
CA ALA A 23 12.49 29.71 -25.92
C ALA A 23 13.80 29.20 -26.54
N PRO A 24 13.86 28.99 -27.87
CA PRO A 24 15.07 28.51 -28.56
C PRO A 24 16.30 29.43 -28.39
N ASP A 25 16.09 30.72 -28.14
CA ASP A 25 17.15 31.69 -27.82
C ASP A 25 17.59 31.64 -26.34
N CYS A 26 17.01 30.73 -25.55
CA CYS A 26 17.18 30.55 -24.11
C CYS A 26 16.67 31.72 -23.25
N SER A 27 15.80 32.56 -23.79
CA SER A 27 14.96 33.41 -22.95
C SER A 27 13.92 32.57 -22.20
N ILE A 28 13.42 33.11 -21.09
CA ILE A 28 12.32 32.54 -20.33
C ILE A 28 11.06 33.28 -20.74
N GLU A 29 10.10 32.58 -21.33
CA GLU A 29 8.75 33.08 -21.60
C GLU A 29 7.81 32.62 -20.51
N VAL A 30 7.03 33.54 -19.95
CA VAL A 30 5.93 33.25 -19.04
C VAL A 30 4.65 33.70 -19.74
N ASP A 31 3.72 32.79 -19.99
CA ASP A 31 2.43 33.14 -20.57
C ASP A 31 1.52 33.85 -19.56
N GLU A 32 0.43 34.43 -20.07
CA GLU A 32 -0.56 35.09 -19.23
C GLU A 32 -1.22 34.09 -18.27
N GLY A 33 -1.38 34.49 -17.02
CA GLY A 33 -2.00 33.62 -16.02
C GLY A 33 -2.09 34.25 -14.66
N THR A 34 -2.61 33.50 -13.69
CA THR A 34 -2.76 33.97 -12.30
C THR A 34 -1.89 33.12 -11.38
N LEU A 35 -1.02 33.77 -10.62
CA LEU A 35 -0.23 33.18 -9.54
C LEU A 35 -0.88 33.54 -8.20
N ILE A 36 -1.12 32.54 -7.33
CA ILE A 36 -1.86 32.71 -6.08
C ILE A 36 -0.99 32.37 -4.87
N PHE A 37 -0.27 33.35 -4.33
CA PHE A 37 0.74 33.16 -3.29
C PHE A 37 0.17 32.62 -1.98
N THR A 38 1.07 32.12 -1.13
CA THR A 38 0.76 31.46 0.14
C THR A 38 0.00 32.34 1.13
N GLY A 39 0.18 33.67 1.10
CA GLY A 39 -0.57 34.61 1.93
C GLY A 39 -1.84 35.15 1.26
N GLY A 40 -2.30 34.51 0.18
CA GLY A 40 -3.50 34.86 -0.57
C GLY A 40 -3.31 35.99 -1.59
N ALA A 41 -2.09 36.50 -1.78
CA ALA A 41 -1.84 37.51 -2.80
C ALA A 41 -2.07 36.93 -4.20
N LEU A 42 -2.81 37.66 -5.04
CA LEU A 42 -3.08 37.29 -6.43
C LEU A 42 -2.22 38.14 -7.35
N TYR A 43 -1.47 37.50 -8.23
CA TYR A 43 -0.73 38.16 -9.30
C TYR A 43 -1.23 37.66 -10.64
N HIS A 44 -1.95 38.51 -11.36
CA HIS A 44 -2.27 38.27 -12.76
C HIS A 44 -1.03 38.62 -13.58
N SER A 45 -0.18 37.62 -13.81
CA SER A 45 1.00 37.78 -14.63
C SER A 45 0.57 38.07 -16.07
N PRO A 46 0.98 39.21 -16.65
CA PRO A 46 0.90 39.35 -18.09
C PRO A 46 1.88 38.37 -18.75
N LYS A 47 1.80 38.23 -20.08
CA LYS A 47 2.85 37.54 -20.82
C LYS A 47 4.17 38.30 -20.61
N GLN A 48 5.17 37.60 -20.11
CA GLN A 48 6.50 38.13 -19.80
C GLN A 48 7.57 37.35 -20.54
N HIS A 49 8.66 38.02 -20.84
CA HIS A 49 9.75 37.46 -21.60
C HIS A 49 11.06 38.03 -21.06
N PHE A 50 11.90 37.14 -20.53
CA PHE A 50 13.13 37.49 -19.83
C PHE A 50 14.33 37.02 -20.64
N ARG A 51 15.11 37.98 -21.14
CA ARG A 51 16.44 37.72 -21.75
C ARG A 51 17.59 37.99 -20.79
N TYR A 52 17.32 38.72 -19.72
CA TYR A 52 18.34 39.29 -18.86
C TYR A 52 18.07 38.97 -17.39
N TYR A 53 19.12 39.11 -16.57
CA TYR A 53 19.03 39.16 -15.12
C TYR A 53 19.76 40.40 -14.59
N VAL A 54 19.33 40.89 -13.43
CA VAL A 54 19.93 42.03 -12.75
C VAL A 54 21.25 41.58 -12.11
N LYS A 55 22.35 42.31 -12.38
CA LYS A 55 23.66 42.04 -11.78
C LYS A 55 23.55 42.07 -10.25
N PRO A 56 24.23 41.18 -9.51
CA PRO A 56 24.22 41.11 -8.05
C PRO A 56 24.33 42.44 -7.30
N ALA A 57 25.21 43.35 -7.77
CA ALA A 57 25.43 44.66 -7.18
C ALA A 57 24.24 45.63 -7.32
N ASN A 58 23.37 45.41 -8.30
CA ASN A 58 22.21 46.25 -8.62
C ASN A 58 20.88 45.58 -8.26
N MET A 59 20.92 44.38 -7.65
CA MET A 59 19.71 43.67 -7.25
C MET A 59 18.93 44.44 -6.19
N ASN A 60 17.60 44.33 -6.22
CA ASN A 60 16.78 44.96 -5.19
C ASN A 60 17.20 44.46 -3.79
N ALA A 61 17.49 45.39 -2.88
CA ALA A 61 18.02 45.07 -1.55
C ALA A 61 17.07 44.17 -0.73
N GLN A 62 15.75 44.33 -0.89
CA GLN A 62 14.74 43.52 -0.22
C GLN A 62 14.72 42.09 -0.77
N VAL A 63 14.76 41.93 -2.09
CA VAL A 63 14.88 40.61 -2.75
C VAL A 63 16.16 39.90 -2.28
N LYS A 64 17.29 40.61 -2.29
CA LYS A 64 18.59 40.08 -1.87
C LYS A 64 18.58 39.62 -0.41
N ALA A 65 18.10 40.47 0.50
CA ALA A 65 18.02 40.16 1.93
C ALA A 65 17.10 38.96 2.19
N TYR A 66 15.92 38.92 1.55
CA TYR A 66 14.98 37.82 1.69
C TYR A 66 15.59 36.49 1.20
N MET A 67 16.20 36.48 0.01
CA MET A 67 16.77 35.26 -0.56
C MET A 67 17.99 34.74 0.21
N ILE A 68 18.83 35.62 0.75
CA ILE A 68 19.93 35.23 1.65
C ILE A 68 19.39 34.54 2.89
N ALA A 69 18.34 35.12 3.51
CA ALA A 69 17.70 34.53 4.68
C ALA A 69 17.00 33.20 4.36
N TYR A 70 16.21 33.15 3.29
CA TYR A 70 15.49 31.96 2.84
C TYR A 70 16.43 30.80 2.51
N LEU A 71 17.54 31.08 1.82
CA LEU A 71 18.54 30.09 1.45
C LEU A 71 19.56 29.79 2.56
N GLN A 72 19.44 30.44 3.73
CA GLN A 72 20.38 30.32 4.85
C GLN A 72 21.84 30.55 4.44
N LEU A 73 22.07 31.43 3.46
CA LEU A 73 23.40 31.75 2.98
C LEU A 73 24.11 32.61 4.03
N LYS A 74 25.38 32.30 4.32
CA LYS A 74 26.24 33.25 5.03
C LYS A 74 26.39 34.48 4.14
N GLU A 75 26.40 35.68 4.72
CA GLU A 75 26.65 36.91 3.96
C GLU A 75 27.91 36.70 3.12
N THR A 76 27.69 36.68 1.81
CA THR A 76 28.64 36.21 0.82
C THR A 76 29.04 37.40 -0.04
N ALA A 77 30.27 37.39 -0.56
CA ALA A 77 30.66 38.36 -1.58
C ALA A 77 29.72 38.20 -2.80
N ASP A 78 29.42 39.31 -3.48
CA ASP A 78 28.47 39.38 -4.60
C ASP A 78 28.73 38.33 -5.71
N ASP A 79 29.97 37.89 -5.86
CA ASP A 79 30.41 36.89 -6.85
C ASP A 79 29.98 35.45 -6.50
N THR A 80 29.38 35.21 -5.34
CA THR A 80 28.99 33.87 -4.86
C THR A 80 27.48 33.71 -4.65
N LEU A 81 26.68 34.68 -5.10
CA LEU A 81 25.23 34.57 -5.05
C LEU A 81 24.74 33.41 -5.92
N GLU A 82 23.90 32.58 -5.33
CA GLU A 82 23.30 31.41 -5.96
C GLU A 82 21.85 31.69 -6.41
N PHE A 83 21.52 32.96 -6.66
CA PHE A 83 20.22 33.38 -7.18
C PHE A 83 20.33 34.66 -8.00
N TRP A 84 19.42 34.84 -8.96
CA TRP A 84 19.44 35.92 -9.97
C TRP A 84 18.04 36.46 -10.22
N GLN A 85 17.84 37.77 -9.98
CA GLN A 85 16.58 38.45 -10.29
C GLN A 85 16.47 38.63 -11.81
N LEU A 86 15.40 38.12 -12.44
CA LEU A 86 15.14 38.30 -13.87
C LEU A 86 14.74 39.75 -14.19
N ALA A 87 15.14 40.19 -15.38
CA ALA A 87 14.85 41.51 -15.91
C ALA A 87 14.25 41.41 -17.32
N ASP A 88 13.27 42.28 -17.61
CA ASP A 88 12.69 42.41 -18.94
C ASP A 88 13.60 43.23 -19.88
N ASP A 89 13.17 43.35 -21.13
CA ASP A 89 13.92 44.08 -22.17
C ASP A 89 13.98 45.60 -21.94
N THR A 90 13.29 46.14 -20.91
CA THR A 90 13.25 47.58 -20.61
C THR A 90 14.26 48.01 -19.54
N ALA A 91 14.91 47.04 -18.88
CA ALA A 91 15.88 47.31 -17.82
C ALA A 91 17.14 48.02 -18.34
N ASP A 92 17.78 48.83 -17.48
CA ASP A 92 19.01 49.54 -17.83
C ASP A 92 20.14 48.56 -18.16
N GLN A 93 20.68 48.65 -19.38
CA GLN A 93 21.76 47.81 -19.90
C GLN A 93 23.01 47.80 -19.02
N GLN A 94 23.26 48.87 -18.24
CA GLN A 94 24.40 48.89 -17.31
C GLN A 94 24.17 47.97 -16.11
N THR A 95 22.91 47.78 -15.71
CA THR A 95 22.51 47.07 -14.50
C THR A 95 22.26 45.58 -14.71
N ILE A 96 22.08 45.15 -15.96
CA ILE A 96 21.70 43.78 -16.33
C ILE A 96 22.83 43.03 -17.03
N ASP A 97 22.67 41.70 -17.10
CA ASP A 97 23.51 40.78 -17.86
C ASP A 97 22.61 39.71 -18.51
N SER A 98 23.10 39.02 -19.54
CA SER A 98 22.28 38.12 -20.36
C SER A 98 22.20 36.70 -19.78
N LEU A 99 21.02 36.07 -19.86
CA LEU A 99 20.83 34.66 -19.48
C LEU A 99 21.65 33.68 -20.33
N LYS A 100 21.99 34.08 -21.56
CA LYS A 100 22.83 33.32 -22.51
C LYS A 100 23.69 34.25 -23.37
N GLN A 101 24.72 33.69 -24.00
CA GLN A 101 25.51 34.29 -25.05
C GLN A 101 24.62 34.85 -26.17
N GLN A 102 24.49 36.17 -26.27
CA GLN A 102 23.74 36.80 -27.37
C GLN A 102 24.64 37.05 -28.60
N HIS A 103 25.96 37.16 -28.40
CA HIS A 103 26.93 37.39 -29.47
C HIS A 103 28.05 36.33 -29.52
N PRO A 104 28.60 35.99 -30.70
CA PRO A 104 29.71 35.03 -30.85
C PRO A 104 30.98 35.31 -30.03
N GLY A 105 31.10 36.48 -29.38
CA GLY A 105 32.18 36.82 -28.44
C GLY A 105 31.81 36.79 -26.94
N ASP A 106 30.52 36.77 -26.59
CA ASP A 106 30.04 36.81 -25.20
C ASP A 106 30.03 35.41 -24.58
N VAL A 107 31.17 34.88 -24.11
CA VAL A 107 31.14 33.62 -23.36
C VAL A 107 30.48 33.86 -22.00
N PRO A 108 29.23 33.44 -21.76
CA PRO A 108 28.60 33.61 -20.46
C PRO A 108 29.41 32.73 -19.54
N LYS A 109 29.86 33.27 -18.40
CA LYS A 109 30.67 32.49 -17.47
C LYS A 109 29.94 31.22 -17.01
N HIS A 110 28.59 31.23 -17.01
CA HIS A 110 27.74 30.13 -16.57
C HIS A 110 26.48 29.99 -17.45
N ASN A 111 26.09 28.77 -17.80
CA ASN A 111 24.76 28.48 -18.34
C ASN A 111 23.75 28.47 -17.18
N LEU A 112 23.09 29.61 -16.94
CA LEU A 112 22.18 29.81 -15.81
C LEU A 112 20.90 28.98 -15.92
N MET A 113 20.57 28.39 -17.06
CA MET A 113 19.28 27.71 -17.23
C MET A 113 19.31 26.29 -16.64
N TRP A 114 20.41 25.57 -16.85
CA TRP A 114 20.46 24.15 -16.55
C TRP A 114 20.44 23.77 -15.07
N ASN A 115 20.75 24.70 -14.15
CA ASN A 115 20.82 24.43 -12.72
C ASN A 115 19.92 25.28 -11.82
N ASN A 116 18.91 25.94 -12.40
CA ASN A 116 18.10 26.88 -11.65
C ASN A 116 16.61 26.50 -11.62
N VAL A 117 15.97 26.87 -10.52
CA VAL A 117 14.53 26.83 -10.29
C VAL A 117 13.99 28.25 -10.40
N LEU A 118 12.94 28.44 -11.19
CA LEU A 118 12.24 29.72 -11.25
C LEU A 118 11.35 29.89 -10.02
N VAL A 119 11.41 31.08 -9.44
CA VAL A 119 10.73 31.48 -8.24
C VAL A 119 10.12 32.86 -8.47
N VAL A 120 8.96 33.12 -7.88
CA VAL A 120 8.35 34.45 -7.82
C VAL A 120 8.26 34.85 -6.36
N LEU A 121 8.72 36.05 -6.05
CA LEU A 121 8.60 36.66 -4.74
C LEU A 121 7.53 37.73 -4.78
N ALA A 122 6.72 37.82 -3.73
CA ALA A 122 5.74 38.88 -3.52
C ALA A 122 6.07 39.62 -2.22
N PHE A 123 6.26 40.93 -2.31
CA PHE A 123 6.47 41.81 -1.16
C PHE A 123 5.33 42.81 -1.08
N LYS A 124 4.67 42.90 0.08
CA LYS A 124 3.65 43.93 0.34
C LYS A 124 4.35 45.25 0.67
N ASP A 125 4.09 46.27 -0.14
CA ASP A 125 4.46 47.64 0.15
C ASP A 125 3.38 48.23 1.07
N ASN A 126 3.70 48.37 2.35
CA ASN A 126 2.77 48.86 3.37
C ASN A 126 2.36 50.32 3.11
N GLU A 127 3.19 51.13 2.44
CA GLU A 127 2.88 52.53 2.19
C GLU A 127 1.92 52.68 1.01
N LYS A 128 2.11 51.89 -0.04
CA LYS A 128 1.33 51.98 -1.28
C LYS A 128 0.13 51.04 -1.35
N GLN A 129 0.01 50.10 -0.40
CA GLN A 129 -0.95 49.00 -0.45
C GLN A 129 -0.86 48.18 -1.74
N THR A 130 0.31 48.18 -2.39
CA THR A 130 0.58 47.42 -3.60
C THR A 130 1.51 46.27 -3.29
N THR A 131 1.35 45.14 -3.99
CA THR A 131 2.30 44.04 -3.92
C THR A 131 3.28 44.13 -5.08
N ALA A 132 4.58 44.15 -4.78
CA ALA A 132 5.63 44.08 -5.78
C ALA A 132 6.02 42.63 -6.02
N TYR A 133 6.16 42.25 -7.29
CA TYR A 133 6.47 40.87 -7.70
C TYR A 133 7.84 40.82 -8.39
N TYR A 134 8.65 39.83 -8.01
CA TYR A 134 9.99 39.66 -8.54
C TYR A 134 10.20 38.22 -8.99
N TRP A 135 10.67 38.05 -10.22
CA TRP A 135 11.04 36.76 -10.77
C TRP A 135 12.51 36.49 -10.48
N VAL A 136 12.80 35.33 -9.93
CA VAL A 136 14.13 34.97 -9.44
C VAL A 136 14.47 33.56 -9.90
N LEU A 137 15.62 33.39 -10.52
CA LEU A 137 16.24 32.08 -10.72
C LEU A 137 17.06 31.73 -9.48
N VAL A 138 16.87 30.54 -8.96
CA VAL A 138 17.58 30.07 -7.77
C VAL A 138 18.31 28.77 -8.08
N SER A 139 19.60 28.73 -7.76
CA SER A 139 20.42 27.53 -7.86
C SER A 139 19.80 26.37 -7.11
N ARG A 140 19.72 25.22 -7.77
CA ARG A 140 19.32 23.97 -7.14
C ARG A 140 20.25 23.58 -5.99
N ASN A 141 21.54 23.93 -6.07
CA ASN A 141 22.49 23.63 -5.01
C ASN A 141 22.20 24.47 -3.76
N ALA A 142 21.93 25.77 -3.90
CA ALA A 142 21.55 26.62 -2.77
C ALA A 142 20.22 26.17 -2.17
N LEU A 143 19.22 25.82 -2.99
CA LEU A 143 17.98 25.23 -2.48
C LEU A 143 18.28 23.94 -1.71
N ALA A 144 19.09 23.04 -2.28
CA ALA A 144 19.46 21.80 -1.61
C ALA A 144 20.22 22.02 -0.30
N GLU A 145 21.14 22.97 -0.25
CA GLU A 145 21.87 23.31 0.97
C GLU A 145 20.93 23.91 2.04
N ALA A 146 20.10 24.87 1.65
CA ALA A 146 19.12 25.52 2.53
C ALA A 146 18.14 24.51 3.16
N PHE A 147 17.68 23.56 2.36
CA PHE A 147 16.76 22.51 2.79
C PHE A 147 17.45 21.25 3.33
N LYS A 148 18.78 21.27 3.46
CA LYS A 148 19.60 20.14 3.93
C LYS A 148 19.37 18.86 3.14
N ILE A 149 19.11 18.98 1.83
CA ILE A 149 18.99 17.88 0.89
C ILE A 149 20.39 17.37 0.61
N GLY A 150 20.79 16.30 1.31
CA GLY A 150 22.09 15.68 1.10
C GLY A 150 22.19 15.06 -0.29
N GLY A 151 23.04 15.61 -1.16
CA GLY A 151 23.62 14.82 -2.24
C GLY A 151 24.39 13.66 -1.62
N ALA A 152 24.15 12.43 -2.06
CA ALA A 152 24.92 11.28 -1.56
C ALA A 152 26.40 11.63 -1.66
N SER A 153 27.11 11.72 -0.52
CA SER A 153 28.55 11.84 -0.59
C SER A 153 29.03 10.51 -1.15
N PRO A 154 29.63 10.43 -2.36
CA PRO A 154 30.35 9.23 -2.75
C PRO A 154 31.24 8.83 -1.58
N ALA A 155 30.98 7.64 -1.05
CA ALA A 155 31.80 7.03 -0.02
C ALA A 155 33.27 7.16 -0.44
N ASP A 156 34.12 7.52 0.51
CA ASP A 156 35.52 7.94 0.40
C ASP A 156 36.43 7.03 -0.47
N GLY A 157 36.20 7.01 -1.77
CA GLY A 157 37.10 6.45 -2.77
C GLY A 157 38.03 7.55 -3.29
N GLN A 158 38.91 8.06 -2.43
CA GLN A 158 40.01 8.92 -2.88
C GLN A 158 41.01 8.10 -3.69
N GLY A 159 40.77 7.97 -5.00
CA GLY A 159 41.82 7.57 -5.92
C GLY A 159 42.86 8.69 -6.01
N LEU A 160 44.15 8.36 -5.99
CA LEU A 160 45.28 9.31 -6.01
C LEU A 160 45.30 10.30 -7.20
N PHE A 161 44.36 10.16 -8.15
CA PHE A 161 44.25 10.96 -9.37
C PHE A 161 42.87 11.60 -9.58
N THR A 162 41.93 11.49 -8.64
CA THR A 162 40.69 12.27 -8.73
C THR A 162 41.01 13.73 -8.40
N ARG A 163 40.91 14.59 -9.43
CA ARG A 163 40.94 16.06 -9.26
C ARG A 163 39.96 16.42 -8.13
N PRO A 164 40.28 17.41 -7.27
CA PRO A 164 39.32 17.91 -6.28
C PRO A 164 38.03 18.28 -7.03
N LEU A 165 36.98 17.50 -6.83
CA LEU A 165 35.68 17.75 -7.40
C LEU A 165 35.23 19.10 -6.84
N THR A 166 35.31 20.13 -7.70
CA THR A 166 34.54 21.36 -7.60
C THR A 166 33.12 21.01 -7.16
N ARG A 167 32.57 21.76 -6.18
CA ARG A 167 31.24 21.61 -5.55
C ARG A 167 30.36 20.54 -6.23
N LYS A 168 30.06 19.44 -5.53
CA LYS A 168 29.18 18.37 -6.02
C LYS A 168 27.86 19.00 -6.49
N GLU A 169 27.65 19.03 -7.81
CA GLU A 169 26.35 19.40 -8.36
C GLU A 169 25.33 18.40 -7.83
N VAL A 170 24.26 18.91 -7.23
CA VAL A 170 23.14 18.07 -6.81
C VAL A 170 22.42 17.64 -8.08
N ASP A 171 22.30 16.32 -8.26
CA ASP A 171 21.62 15.75 -9.42
C ASP A 171 20.19 16.30 -9.54
N VAL A 172 19.78 16.60 -10.78
CA VAL A 172 18.43 17.08 -11.12
C VAL A 172 17.38 16.17 -10.51
N VAL A 173 17.62 14.86 -10.57
CA VAL A 173 16.72 13.86 -10.00
C VAL A 173 16.58 14.05 -8.49
N THR A 174 17.66 14.33 -7.77
CA THR A 174 17.61 14.51 -6.29
C THR A 174 16.78 15.73 -5.89
N VAL A 175 16.93 16.85 -6.61
CA VAL A 175 16.13 18.06 -6.37
C VAL A 175 14.68 17.78 -6.74
N ASP A 176 14.44 17.18 -7.89
CA ASP A 176 13.10 16.85 -8.34
C ASP A 176 12.36 15.91 -7.39
N GLU A 177 13.07 14.92 -6.86
CA GLU A 177 12.58 14.01 -5.83
C GLU A 177 12.28 14.70 -4.50
N PHE A 178 13.03 15.75 -4.14
CA PHE A 178 12.72 16.55 -2.96
C PHE A 178 11.47 17.40 -3.19
N LEU A 179 11.33 18.00 -4.37
CA LEU A 179 10.18 18.81 -4.74
C LEU A 179 8.93 17.96 -4.96
N ARG A 180 9.11 16.70 -5.39
CA ARG A 180 8.06 15.73 -5.68
C ARG A 180 8.35 14.39 -5.02
N PRO A 181 8.30 14.30 -3.68
CA PRO A 181 8.62 13.07 -2.95
C PRO A 181 7.71 11.89 -3.31
N LEU A 182 6.54 12.16 -3.90
CA LEU A 182 5.64 11.13 -4.43
C LEU A 182 6.19 10.37 -5.63
N LEU A 183 7.07 10.97 -6.43
CA LEU A 183 7.69 10.26 -7.55
C LEU A 183 8.55 9.09 -7.08
N LYS A 184 8.96 9.10 -5.79
CA LYS A 184 9.65 7.97 -5.14
C LYS A 184 8.73 6.88 -4.63
N LEU A 185 7.41 7.10 -4.64
CA LEU A 185 6.43 6.12 -4.16
C LEU A 185 5.95 5.32 -5.36
N PRO A 186 6.47 4.09 -5.57
CA PRO A 186 6.03 3.27 -6.69
C PRO A 186 4.57 2.87 -6.50
N VAL A 187 3.81 2.73 -7.59
CA VAL A 187 2.57 1.93 -7.52
C VAL A 187 2.97 0.47 -7.49
N LEU A 188 2.47 -0.26 -6.50
CA LEU A 188 2.87 -1.64 -6.26
C LEU A 188 1.85 -2.63 -6.81
N PHE A 189 2.34 -3.80 -7.22
CA PHE A 189 1.50 -4.89 -7.74
C PHE A 189 2.03 -6.22 -7.24
N VAL A 190 1.17 -7.01 -6.55
CA VAL A 190 1.49 -8.39 -6.21
C VAL A 190 1.29 -9.26 -7.45
N PRO A 191 2.28 -10.06 -7.86
CA PRO A 191 2.12 -11.01 -8.96
C PRO A 191 0.93 -11.96 -8.71
N ARG A 192 0.21 -12.29 -9.78
CA ARG A 192 -0.86 -13.29 -9.74
C ARG A 192 -0.25 -14.68 -9.53
N PHE A 193 -0.84 -15.49 -8.65
CA PHE A 193 -0.44 -16.89 -8.44
C PHE A 193 -0.34 -17.63 -9.78
N GLY A 194 0.72 -18.43 -9.92
CA GLY A 194 0.98 -19.28 -11.07
C GLY A 194 1.83 -18.63 -12.15
N TYR A 195 1.85 -17.29 -12.26
CA TYR A 195 2.58 -16.61 -13.32
C TYR A 195 4.08 -16.46 -13.07
N LYS A 196 4.58 -17.00 -11.95
CA LYS A 196 6.00 -17.00 -11.63
C LYS A 196 6.62 -18.34 -11.98
N GLY A 197 6.67 -19.32 -11.09
CA GLY A 197 7.30 -20.62 -11.35
C GLY A 197 6.48 -21.53 -12.26
N LEU A 198 5.17 -21.61 -12.07
CA LEU A 198 4.33 -22.60 -12.76
C LEU A 198 4.12 -22.31 -14.25
N ALA A 199 4.05 -21.03 -14.63
CA ALA A 199 3.80 -20.59 -16.00
C ALA A 199 5.03 -20.68 -16.93
N TYR A 200 6.26 -20.71 -16.40
CA TYR A 200 7.44 -20.73 -17.27
C TYR A 200 7.64 -22.10 -17.94
N LEU A 201 7.87 -22.08 -19.25
CA LEU A 201 8.41 -23.23 -19.99
C LEU A 201 9.92 -23.37 -19.74
N ASP A 202 10.64 -22.26 -19.70
CA ASP A 202 12.10 -22.18 -19.51
C ASP A 202 12.44 -20.94 -18.64
N ILE A 203 12.76 -21.15 -17.36
CA ILE A 203 13.00 -20.09 -16.36
C ILE A 203 13.99 -19.01 -16.88
N PRO A 204 15.18 -19.36 -17.42
CA PRO A 204 16.11 -18.42 -18.04
C PRO A 204 15.53 -17.45 -19.08
N LYS A 205 14.47 -17.84 -19.82
CA LYS A 205 13.88 -16.98 -20.86
C LYS A 205 12.98 -15.87 -20.32
N GLY A 206 12.58 -15.95 -19.04
CA GLY A 206 11.72 -14.96 -18.39
C GLY A 206 10.30 -14.89 -18.96
N LEU A 207 9.57 -13.81 -18.65
CA LEU A 207 8.15 -13.64 -19.00
C LEU A 207 7.98 -13.16 -20.45
N LYS A 208 8.09 -14.10 -21.39
CA LYS A 208 7.82 -13.88 -22.83
C LYS A 208 6.64 -14.74 -23.26
N ASP A 209 5.83 -14.26 -24.20
CA ASP A 209 4.62 -14.97 -24.66
C ASP A 209 4.90 -16.39 -25.15
N ASP A 210 6.05 -16.62 -25.80
CA ASP A 210 6.51 -17.94 -26.27
C ASP A 210 7.07 -18.84 -25.16
N ASN A 211 7.18 -18.32 -23.93
CA ASN A 211 7.70 -18.99 -22.76
C ASN A 211 6.65 -19.21 -21.65
N ILE A 212 5.38 -18.89 -21.91
CA ILE A 212 4.27 -18.97 -20.95
C ILE A 212 3.36 -20.14 -21.31
N ARG A 213 3.03 -20.97 -20.31
CA ARG A 213 1.93 -21.95 -20.35
C ARG A 213 0.85 -21.62 -19.33
N ASN A 214 -0.29 -22.30 -19.41
CA ASN A 214 -1.30 -22.23 -18.35
C ASN A 214 -0.68 -22.71 -17.03
N PRO A 215 -0.63 -21.88 -15.98
CA PRO A 215 0.06 -22.23 -14.74
C PRO A 215 -0.59 -23.35 -13.94
N PHE A 216 -1.84 -23.72 -14.25
CA PHE A 216 -2.55 -24.79 -13.55
C PHE A 216 -2.34 -26.18 -14.18
N LEU A 217 -1.49 -26.27 -15.21
CA LEU A 217 -1.08 -27.51 -15.86
C LEU A 217 0.42 -27.71 -15.63
N PRO A 218 0.91 -28.56 -14.71
CA PRO A 218 0.31 -29.70 -14.00
C PRO A 218 0.58 -29.66 -12.47
N VAL A 219 -0.29 -29.03 -11.68
CA VAL A 219 -0.04 -28.86 -10.23
C VAL A 219 -0.36 -30.15 -9.47
N THR A 220 0.60 -31.04 -9.27
CA THR A 220 0.36 -32.38 -8.69
C THR A 220 0.48 -32.42 -7.17
N THR A 221 1.32 -31.58 -6.57
CA THR A 221 1.62 -31.65 -5.13
C THR A 221 1.37 -30.32 -4.45
N TYR A 222 1.11 -30.35 -3.14
CA TYR A 222 0.99 -29.12 -2.37
C TYR A 222 2.33 -28.36 -2.34
N ALA A 223 3.46 -29.06 -2.31
CA ALA A 223 4.78 -28.44 -2.39
C ALA A 223 4.93 -27.50 -3.59
N GLN A 224 4.39 -27.85 -4.77
CA GLN A 224 4.43 -26.97 -5.94
C GLN A 224 3.61 -25.68 -5.72
N ILE A 225 2.42 -25.79 -5.14
CA ILE A 225 1.58 -24.62 -4.78
C ILE A 225 2.31 -23.76 -3.75
N PHE A 226 2.85 -24.37 -2.71
CA PHE A 226 3.58 -23.70 -1.66
C PHE A 226 4.79 -22.94 -2.20
N PHE A 227 5.64 -23.58 -3.00
CA PHE A 227 6.84 -22.94 -3.55
C PHE A 227 6.50 -21.82 -4.55
N GLU A 228 5.40 -21.92 -5.28
CA GLU A 228 4.90 -20.82 -6.11
C GLU A 228 4.52 -19.61 -5.25
N TYR A 229 3.74 -19.80 -4.19
CA TYR A 229 3.40 -18.72 -3.27
C TYR A 229 4.65 -18.15 -2.58
N LYS A 230 5.52 -19.02 -2.04
CA LYS A 230 6.77 -18.61 -1.37
C LYS A 230 7.64 -17.76 -2.28
N ALA A 231 7.81 -18.17 -3.54
CA ALA A 231 8.57 -17.39 -4.50
C ALA A 231 7.97 -16.00 -4.72
N ILE A 232 6.64 -15.88 -4.85
CA ILE A 232 5.99 -14.57 -5.00
C ILE A 232 6.18 -13.72 -3.73
N ILE A 233 5.94 -14.31 -2.56
CA ILE A 233 6.05 -13.65 -1.25
C ILE A 233 7.48 -13.13 -1.03
N ASP A 234 8.50 -13.97 -1.19
CA ASP A 234 9.89 -13.65 -0.87
C ASP A 234 10.41 -12.46 -1.70
N ASP A 235 10.16 -12.46 -3.01
CA ASP A 235 10.57 -11.34 -3.88
C ASP A 235 9.77 -10.08 -3.57
N TYR A 236 8.46 -10.21 -3.42
CA TYR A 236 7.57 -9.06 -3.27
C TYR A 236 7.73 -8.37 -1.91
N LEU A 237 8.00 -9.14 -0.85
CA LEU A 237 8.17 -8.62 0.51
C LEU A 237 9.30 -7.58 0.59
N LEU A 238 10.39 -7.79 -0.14
CA LEU A 238 11.51 -6.85 -0.21
C LEU A 238 11.12 -5.55 -0.93
N VAL A 239 10.40 -5.67 -2.06
CA VAL A 239 9.88 -4.53 -2.82
C VAL A 239 8.94 -3.70 -1.95
N PHE A 240 8.00 -4.37 -1.25
CA PHE A 240 7.04 -3.71 -0.37
C PHE A 240 7.73 -3.03 0.82
N ARG A 241 8.72 -3.68 1.46
CA ARG A 241 9.53 -3.11 2.53
C ARG A 241 10.22 -1.81 2.09
N ASP A 242 10.82 -1.80 0.90
CA ASP A 242 11.55 -0.65 0.39
C ASP A 242 10.60 0.50 0.01
N ALA A 243 9.42 0.18 -0.53
CA ALA A 243 8.36 1.16 -0.76
C ALA A 243 7.86 1.80 0.55
N LEU A 244 7.68 1.01 1.62
CA LEU A 244 7.36 1.53 2.96
C LEU A 244 8.49 2.40 3.53
N LYS A 245 9.75 2.03 3.31
CA LYS A 245 10.90 2.83 3.72
C LYS A 245 10.91 4.18 3.02
N ASN A 246 10.63 4.22 1.72
CA ASN A 246 10.53 5.45 0.94
C ASN A 246 9.36 6.31 1.41
N LEU A 247 8.18 5.72 1.63
CA LEU A 247 7.01 6.39 2.21
C LEU A 247 7.35 7.05 3.55
N HIS A 248 7.91 6.32 4.49
CA HIS A 248 8.23 6.83 5.82
C HIS A 248 9.39 7.84 5.81
N ARG A 249 10.36 7.71 4.88
CA ARG A 249 11.41 8.71 4.71
C ARG A 249 10.84 10.03 4.18
N ALA A 250 9.92 9.96 3.22
CA ALA A 250 9.35 11.13 2.57
C ALA A 250 8.26 11.83 3.40
N PHE A 251 7.39 11.04 4.05
CA PHE A 251 6.17 11.53 4.70
C PHE A 251 6.09 11.19 6.19
N GLY A 252 7.09 10.53 6.77
CA GLY A 252 7.08 10.09 8.17
C GLY A 252 6.64 11.16 9.18
N PRO A 253 7.22 12.38 9.17
CA PRO A 253 6.84 13.46 10.08
C PRO A 253 5.37 13.90 9.96
N VAL A 254 4.79 13.77 8.76
CA VAL A 254 3.39 14.14 8.47
C VAL A 254 2.43 13.02 8.90
N LEU A 255 2.85 11.76 8.71
CA LEU A 255 2.06 10.56 8.96
C LEU A 255 2.03 10.15 10.44
N SER A 256 3.12 10.34 11.19
CA SER A 256 3.20 9.93 12.58
C SER A 256 4.10 10.83 13.42
N HIS A 257 3.64 11.14 14.64
CA HIS A 257 4.40 11.89 15.64
C HIS A 257 5.39 11.01 16.42
N LYS A 258 5.33 9.67 16.28
CA LYS A 258 6.15 8.72 17.04
C LYS A 258 7.59 8.58 16.54
N GLY A 259 7.94 9.30 15.46
CA GLY A 259 9.30 9.35 14.92
C GLY A 259 9.67 8.14 14.04
N LYS A 260 10.90 8.17 13.52
CA LYS A 260 11.39 7.22 12.51
C LYS A 260 11.57 5.79 13.05
N ASP A 261 12.00 5.65 14.31
CA ASP A 261 12.29 4.33 14.89
C ASP A 261 11.01 3.52 15.11
N TYR A 262 9.93 4.20 15.51
CA TYR A 262 8.59 3.61 15.57
C TYR A 262 8.17 3.06 14.20
N LEU A 263 8.36 3.83 13.14
CA LEU A 263 8.04 3.41 11.76
C LEU A 263 8.95 2.28 11.24
N GLU A 264 10.21 2.19 11.71
CA GLU A 264 11.11 1.07 11.40
C GLU A 264 10.65 -0.22 12.08
N ARG A 265 10.05 -0.13 13.27
CA ARG A 265 9.52 -1.29 13.99
C ARG A 265 8.50 -2.07 13.15
N TYR A 266 7.56 -1.38 12.49
CA TYR A 266 6.57 -2.05 11.63
C TYR A 266 7.18 -2.73 10.41
N ARG A 267 8.24 -2.16 9.81
CA ARG A 267 8.99 -2.85 8.75
C ARG A 267 9.65 -4.12 9.26
N LYS A 268 10.17 -4.11 10.49
CA LYS A 268 10.72 -5.31 11.13
C LYS A 268 9.61 -6.33 11.41
N PHE A 269 8.46 -5.92 11.93
CA PHE A 269 7.31 -6.80 12.16
C PHE A 269 6.87 -7.52 10.89
N LEU A 270 6.74 -6.78 9.78
CA LEU A 270 6.43 -7.35 8.47
C LEU A 270 7.37 -8.51 8.10
N LEU A 271 8.70 -8.29 8.20
CA LEU A 271 9.69 -9.32 7.86
C LEU A 271 9.71 -10.47 8.87
N LEU A 272 9.62 -10.16 10.16
CA LEU A 272 9.68 -11.16 11.22
C LEU A 272 8.45 -12.08 11.23
N LYS A 273 7.25 -11.58 10.90
CA LYS A 273 6.04 -12.42 10.80
C LYS A 273 6.16 -13.45 9.69
N VAL A 274 6.62 -13.05 8.49
CA VAL A 274 6.86 -13.99 7.38
C VAL A 274 7.98 -14.98 7.72
N LYS A 275 9.07 -14.49 8.32
CA LYS A 275 10.17 -15.33 8.77
C LYS A 275 9.69 -16.38 9.79
N MET A 276 8.93 -15.96 10.80
CA MET A 276 8.43 -16.85 11.84
C MET A 276 7.47 -17.89 11.27
N PHE A 277 6.62 -17.51 10.31
CA PHE A 277 5.77 -18.44 9.57
C PHE A 277 6.58 -19.57 8.91
N TYR A 278 7.71 -19.25 8.25
CA TYR A 278 8.57 -20.28 7.65
C TYR A 278 9.33 -21.11 8.70
N GLU A 279 9.80 -20.50 9.79
CA GLU A 279 10.59 -21.17 10.83
C GLU A 279 9.76 -22.18 11.64
N GLU A 280 8.48 -21.87 11.89
CA GLU A 280 7.58 -22.73 12.68
C GLU A 280 7.14 -24.01 11.95
N GLY A 281 7.05 -23.98 10.61
CA GLY A 281 6.84 -25.15 9.74
C GLY A 281 5.50 -25.89 9.84
N GLU A 282 4.82 -25.89 10.99
CA GLU A 282 3.67 -26.77 11.29
C GLU A 282 2.39 -26.41 10.53
N HIS A 283 2.28 -25.18 10.04
CA HIS A 283 1.09 -24.66 9.38
C HIS A 283 1.40 -24.04 8.01
N LEU A 284 2.38 -24.60 7.29
CA LEU A 284 2.76 -24.09 5.97
C LEU A 284 1.59 -24.08 4.97
N TYR A 285 0.56 -24.91 5.17
CA TYR A 285 -0.69 -24.88 4.40
C TYR A 285 -1.46 -23.55 4.47
N ASN A 286 -1.15 -22.67 5.43
CA ASN A 286 -1.75 -21.33 5.53
C ASN A 286 -1.03 -20.26 4.67
N ILE A 287 -0.08 -20.64 3.81
CA ILE A 287 0.70 -19.68 3.01
C ILE A 287 -0.17 -18.76 2.15
N GLN A 288 -1.34 -19.24 1.72
CA GLN A 288 -2.27 -18.45 0.93
C GLN A 288 -2.78 -17.21 1.70
N TYR A 289 -2.97 -17.31 3.02
CA TYR A 289 -3.34 -16.15 3.83
C TYR A 289 -2.21 -15.12 3.93
N ILE A 290 -0.94 -15.54 3.88
CA ILE A 290 0.22 -14.62 3.79
C ILE A 290 0.20 -13.88 2.45
N TYR A 291 -0.10 -14.59 1.37
CA TYR A 291 -0.26 -13.99 0.04
C TYR A 291 -1.40 -12.97 -0.01
N ASP A 292 -2.58 -13.32 0.50
CA ASP A 292 -3.73 -12.41 0.57
C ASP A 292 -3.47 -11.20 1.48
N TRP A 293 -2.78 -11.41 2.61
CA TRP A 293 -2.33 -10.33 3.47
C TRP A 293 -1.44 -9.32 2.72
N LEU A 294 -0.46 -9.78 1.94
CA LEU A 294 0.37 -8.89 1.11
C LEU A 294 -0.44 -8.16 0.04
N ARG A 295 -1.47 -8.79 -0.53
CA ARG A 295 -2.39 -8.12 -1.48
C ARG A 295 -3.21 -7.02 -0.82
N ASP A 296 -3.70 -7.26 0.39
CA ASP A 296 -4.43 -6.24 1.14
C ASP A 296 -3.49 -5.10 1.54
N LEU A 297 -2.28 -5.39 2.04
CA LEU A 297 -1.26 -4.38 2.33
C LEU A 297 -0.90 -3.54 1.11
N THR A 298 -0.80 -4.17 -0.06
CA THR A 298 -0.55 -3.49 -1.34
C THR A 298 -1.68 -2.57 -1.73
N THR A 299 -2.93 -3.03 -1.58
CA THR A 299 -4.12 -2.23 -1.85
C THR A 299 -4.17 -1.02 -0.90
N ALA A 300 -3.93 -1.24 0.40
CA ALA A 300 -3.89 -0.18 1.39
C ALA A 300 -2.79 0.86 1.11
N TYR A 301 -1.59 0.40 0.72
CA TYR A 301 -0.49 1.24 0.33
C TYR A 301 -0.81 2.08 -0.91
N ASN A 302 -1.34 1.47 -1.97
CA ASN A 302 -1.67 2.18 -3.21
C ASN A 302 -2.80 3.21 -3.00
N GLU A 303 -3.78 2.92 -2.14
CA GLU A 303 -4.79 3.91 -1.72
C GLU A 303 -4.15 5.10 -0.99
N LEU A 304 -3.24 4.83 -0.07
CA LEU A 304 -2.49 5.87 0.63
C LEU A 304 -1.65 6.71 -0.33
N VAL A 305 -0.91 6.10 -1.26
CA VAL A 305 -0.12 6.81 -2.27
C VAL A 305 -1.02 7.64 -3.18
N SER A 306 -2.15 7.10 -3.63
CA SER A 306 -3.14 7.83 -4.43
C SER A 306 -3.68 9.06 -3.66
N LYS A 307 -3.98 8.89 -2.38
CA LYS A 307 -4.46 9.98 -1.51
C LYS A 307 -3.37 11.00 -1.22
N LEU A 308 -2.12 10.58 -1.01
CA LEU A 308 -0.97 11.48 -0.90
C LEU A 308 -0.71 12.22 -2.22
N ASN A 309 -0.98 11.60 -3.37
CA ASN A 309 -0.92 12.27 -4.67
C ASN A 309 -1.98 13.37 -4.80
N GLY A 310 -3.22 13.08 -4.37
CA GLY A 310 -4.28 14.08 -4.27
C GLY A 310 -4.09 15.11 -3.15
N PHE A 311 -3.29 14.78 -2.12
CA PHE A 311 -3.03 15.65 -0.98
C PHE A 311 -2.21 16.87 -1.43
N ARG A 312 -2.91 17.99 -1.55
CA ARG A 312 -2.32 19.32 -1.59
C ARG A 312 -2.18 19.73 -0.13
N SER A 313 -0.96 19.75 0.42
CA SER A 313 -0.78 20.27 1.78
C SER A 313 -1.36 21.68 1.84
N GLY A 314 -2.30 21.92 2.76
CA GLY A 314 -2.78 23.26 3.05
C GLY A 314 -1.59 24.15 3.41
N CYS A 315 -1.55 25.35 2.83
CA CYS A 315 -0.55 26.35 3.19
C CYS A 315 -0.61 26.62 4.70
N PRO A 316 0.53 26.67 5.43
CA PRO A 316 0.58 27.07 6.83
C PRO A 316 0.44 28.60 6.93
N CYS A 317 -0.63 29.19 6.39
CA CYS A 317 -0.89 30.62 6.49
C CYS A 317 -1.46 31.03 7.88
N LYS A 318 -1.09 30.29 8.93
CA LYS A 318 -1.27 30.72 10.32
C LYS A 318 0.08 30.81 11.02
N ASN A 319 0.55 32.06 11.10
CA ASN A 319 1.42 32.65 12.13
C ASN A 319 1.14 31.99 13.50
N ASP A 320 2.15 31.71 14.34
CA ASP A 320 2.65 32.72 15.30
C ASP A 320 4.07 32.43 15.84
N ALA A 321 4.89 31.57 15.19
CA ALA A 321 6.12 31.05 15.83
C ALA A 321 7.45 31.34 15.14
N VAL A 322 7.48 32.24 14.16
CA VAL A 322 8.74 32.91 13.80
C VAL A 322 8.44 34.39 13.94
N ASP A 323 8.92 34.98 15.02
CA ASP A 323 9.40 36.36 14.97
C ASP A 323 10.66 36.34 14.10
N PRO A 324 10.69 37.02 12.94
CA PRO A 324 11.96 37.54 12.48
C PRO A 324 11.78 39.01 12.12
N GLU A 325 12.70 39.84 12.58
CA GLU A 325 12.89 41.23 12.13
C GLU A 325 13.30 41.32 10.64
N GLY A 326 12.99 40.32 9.82
CA GLY A 326 13.29 40.23 8.39
C GLY A 326 12.13 40.68 7.49
N PRO A 327 12.40 41.00 6.22
CA PRO A 327 11.36 41.44 5.28
C PRO A 327 10.33 40.33 5.06
N ALA A 328 9.06 40.63 5.34
CA ALA A 328 7.93 39.74 5.08
C ALA A 328 7.69 39.61 3.56
N GLY A 329 8.25 38.55 2.96
CA GLY A 329 8.02 38.16 1.57
C GLY A 329 7.29 36.82 1.47
N GLU A 330 6.40 36.69 0.50
CA GLU A 330 5.78 35.43 0.09
C GLU A 330 6.56 34.86 -1.10
N ILE A 331 6.84 33.55 -1.09
CA ILE A 331 7.60 32.87 -2.14
C ILE A 331 6.71 31.87 -2.87
N LEU A 332 6.80 31.87 -4.19
CA LEU A 332 6.20 30.89 -5.07
C LEU A 332 7.29 30.25 -5.94
N LEU A 333 7.56 28.98 -5.71
CA LEU A 333 8.43 28.19 -6.57
C LEU A 333 7.63 27.73 -7.81
N LEU A 334 8.17 27.85 -9.03
CA LEU A 334 7.49 27.51 -10.29
C LEU A 334 8.07 26.29 -11.01
N GLY A 335 9.34 25.95 -10.78
CA GLY A 335 9.94 24.72 -11.30
C GLY A 335 11.36 24.87 -11.81
N PRO A 336 12.05 23.75 -12.12
CA PRO A 336 13.32 23.80 -12.82
C PRO A 336 13.11 24.34 -14.24
N VAL A 337 14.04 25.16 -14.70
CA VAL A 337 14.00 25.76 -16.04
C VAL A 337 14.74 24.85 -17.02
N MET A 338 14.05 23.85 -17.57
CA MET A 338 14.67 22.86 -18.46
C MET A 338 14.60 23.28 -19.93
N GLY A 339 15.72 23.18 -20.65
CA GLY A 339 15.86 23.63 -22.05
C GLY A 339 15.29 22.69 -23.13
N SER A 340 14.18 21.97 -22.88
CA SER A 340 13.54 21.09 -23.86
C SER A 340 12.12 21.53 -24.24
N ARG A 341 11.67 21.18 -25.45
CA ARG A 341 10.49 21.70 -26.18
C ARG A 341 9.10 21.31 -25.62
N SER A 342 8.95 20.91 -24.36
CA SER A 342 7.65 20.48 -23.83
C SER A 342 7.29 21.17 -22.53
N THR A 343 6.13 21.84 -22.58
CA THR A 343 5.36 22.47 -21.51
C THR A 343 5.39 21.68 -20.20
N TYR A 344 5.94 22.28 -19.15
CA TYR A 344 5.77 21.78 -17.79
C TYR A 344 4.35 22.05 -17.33
N GLN A 345 3.70 21.05 -16.75
CA GLN A 345 2.63 21.35 -15.79
C GLN A 345 3.28 22.09 -14.61
N PRO A 346 2.75 23.24 -14.18
CA PRO A 346 3.30 23.98 -13.04
C PRO A 346 3.47 23.02 -11.87
N LEU A 347 4.70 22.95 -11.37
CA LEU A 347 5.01 22.08 -10.25
C LEU A 347 4.22 22.59 -9.06
N ILE A 348 3.30 21.77 -8.55
CA ILE A 348 2.67 22.04 -7.26
C ILE A 348 3.75 21.73 -6.23
N PHE A 349 4.51 22.75 -5.84
CA PHE A 349 5.51 22.64 -4.79
C PHE A 349 4.86 22.24 -3.47
N ARG A 350 5.55 21.37 -2.74
CA ARG A 350 5.14 20.91 -1.42
C ARG A 350 6.27 21.23 -0.46
N ASP A 351 6.18 22.35 0.24
CA ASP A 351 6.95 22.41 1.49
C ASP A 351 6.37 21.34 2.42
N LEU A 352 7.24 20.63 3.15
CA LEU A 352 6.86 19.84 4.32
C LEU A 352 6.37 20.79 5.43
N ALA A 353 5.26 21.48 5.20
CA ALA A 353 4.62 22.33 6.18
C ALA A 353 3.74 21.50 7.11
N SER A 354 3.68 21.91 8.38
CA SER A 354 2.76 21.40 9.39
C SER A 354 1.31 21.59 8.92
N ALA A 355 0.74 20.54 8.33
CA ALA A 355 -0.69 20.50 8.05
C ALA A 355 -1.43 20.76 9.37
N ALA A 356 -2.34 21.74 9.39
CA ALA A 356 -3.19 21.96 10.54
C ALA A 356 -3.97 20.67 10.82
N ASP A 357 -3.99 20.21 12.08
CA ASP A 357 -4.66 18.98 12.49
C ASP A 357 -6.18 18.96 12.19
N THR A 358 -6.75 20.08 11.73
CA THR A 358 -8.15 20.23 11.34
C THR A 358 -8.45 19.87 9.89
N ASP A 359 -7.44 19.68 9.03
CA ASP A 359 -7.68 19.32 7.63
C ASP A 359 -8.22 17.88 7.52
N ARG A 360 -9.37 17.72 6.85
CA ARG A 360 -10.01 16.42 6.62
C ARG A 360 -9.07 15.49 5.85
N THR A 361 -8.34 16.01 4.86
CA THR A 361 -7.50 15.19 3.99
C THR A 361 -6.27 14.67 4.74
N ILE A 362 -5.64 15.46 5.62
CA ILE A 362 -4.54 14.94 6.44
C ILE A 362 -5.01 13.87 7.42
N ARG A 363 -6.19 14.02 8.01
CA ARG A 363 -6.80 13.00 8.87
C ARG A 363 -7.08 11.72 8.11
N GLU A 364 -7.59 11.81 6.89
CA GLU A 364 -7.80 10.66 6.01
C GLU A 364 -6.47 9.96 5.68
N VAL A 365 -5.46 10.72 5.24
CA VAL A 365 -4.11 10.20 4.95
C VAL A 365 -3.50 9.50 6.17
N ARG A 366 -3.60 10.09 7.35
CA ARG A 366 -3.13 9.48 8.61
C ARG A 366 -3.93 8.23 8.95
N CYS A 367 -5.25 8.24 8.77
CA CYS A 367 -6.08 7.05 8.99
C CYS A 367 -5.68 5.89 8.07
N LEU A 368 -5.46 6.16 6.78
CA LEU A 368 -5.02 5.14 5.81
C LEU A 368 -3.62 4.60 6.13
N HIS A 369 -2.72 5.47 6.61
CA HIS A 369 -1.41 5.05 7.10
C HIS A 369 -1.50 4.19 8.36
N TRP A 370 -2.30 4.59 9.35
CA TRP A 370 -2.55 3.80 10.54
C TRP A 370 -3.20 2.46 10.23
N ARG A 371 -4.16 2.41 9.30
CA ARG A 371 -4.73 1.17 8.80
C ARG A 371 -3.63 0.22 8.31
N LEU A 372 -2.73 0.72 7.48
CA LEU A 372 -1.62 -0.07 6.95
C LEU A 372 -0.70 -0.59 8.07
N LEU A 373 -0.39 0.23 9.07
CA LEU A 373 0.41 -0.19 10.22
C LEU A 373 -0.31 -1.24 11.08
N MET A 374 -1.61 -1.05 11.36
CA MET A 374 -2.41 -2.00 12.11
C MET A 374 -2.55 -3.32 11.37
N MET A 375 -2.78 -3.31 10.06
CA MET A 375 -2.75 -4.53 9.23
C MET A 375 -1.42 -5.27 9.32
N ILE A 376 -0.28 -4.58 9.48
CA ILE A 376 1.01 -5.26 9.68
C ILE A 376 1.10 -5.86 11.09
N ARG A 377 0.66 -5.11 12.10
CA ARG A 377 0.75 -5.49 13.51
C ARG A 377 -0.19 -6.64 13.86
N THR A 378 -1.47 -6.50 13.52
CA THR A 378 -2.55 -7.42 13.91
C THR A 378 -2.66 -8.60 12.97
N PHE A 379 -1.83 -8.71 11.91
CA PHE A 379 -1.83 -9.93 11.09
C PHE A 379 -1.43 -11.11 11.95
N ASP A 380 -2.36 -12.05 12.08
CA ASP A 380 -2.12 -13.28 12.81
C ASP A 380 -2.87 -14.43 12.16
N LEU A 381 -2.29 -15.62 12.28
CA LEU A 381 -2.89 -16.87 11.88
C LEU A 381 -3.09 -17.69 13.14
N PRO A 382 -4.23 -18.38 13.29
CA PRO A 382 -4.49 -19.05 14.54
C PRO A 382 -3.42 -20.13 14.67
N PHE A 383 -3.09 -20.46 15.93
CA PHE A 383 -2.11 -21.48 16.27
C PHE A 383 -0.64 -21.06 16.03
N LEU A 384 -0.37 -20.13 15.10
CA LEU A 384 0.99 -19.63 14.86
C LEU A 384 1.43 -18.52 15.82
N HIS A 385 0.49 -17.78 16.40
CA HIS A 385 0.76 -16.68 17.34
C HIS A 385 1.84 -15.73 16.80
N LEU A 386 1.66 -15.26 15.56
CA LEU A 386 2.54 -14.30 14.87
C LEU A 386 2.61 -12.96 15.60
N ASN A 387 1.72 -12.71 16.55
CA ASN A 387 1.75 -11.61 17.50
C ASN A 387 2.96 -11.64 18.45
N LYS A 388 3.54 -12.81 18.77
CA LYS A 388 4.75 -12.94 19.63
C LYS A 388 5.95 -12.09 19.16
N VAL A 389 6.01 -11.81 17.86
CA VAL A 389 7.00 -10.90 17.25
C VAL A 389 6.89 -9.47 17.81
N VAL A 390 5.68 -9.06 18.17
CA VAL A 390 5.36 -7.73 18.72
C VAL A 390 5.66 -7.68 20.22
N GLU A 391 5.41 -8.77 20.94
CA GLU A 391 5.57 -8.92 22.40
C GLU A 391 7.03 -8.96 22.86
N SER A 392 8.00 -9.12 21.95
CA SER A 392 9.42 -9.14 22.33
C SER A 392 9.78 -7.89 23.15
N PRO A 393 10.21 -8.07 24.42
CA PRO A 393 10.28 -7.01 25.42
C PRO A 393 11.48 -6.12 25.11
N SER A 394 11.26 -5.08 24.31
CA SER A 394 12.06 -3.88 24.42
C SER A 394 11.47 -3.05 25.56
N ASP A 395 12.27 -2.75 26.59
CA ASP A 395 11.91 -2.09 27.87
C ASP A 395 11.10 -0.77 27.78
N ASP A 396 10.85 -0.22 26.59
CA ASP A 396 10.23 1.08 26.35
C ASP A 396 8.79 1.05 25.80
N GLN A 397 8.13 -0.11 25.71
CA GLN A 397 6.73 -0.15 25.25
C GLN A 397 5.77 0.22 26.39
N GLY A 398 4.92 1.23 26.16
CA GLY A 398 3.83 1.56 27.07
C GLY A 398 2.87 0.39 27.19
N ILE A 399 2.33 0.16 28.40
CA ILE A 399 1.38 -0.92 28.72
C ILE A 399 0.20 -0.98 27.73
N GLU A 400 -0.23 0.18 27.20
CA GLU A 400 -1.31 0.26 26.20
C GLU A 400 -0.95 -0.40 24.84
N GLU A 401 0.33 -0.43 24.46
CA GLU A 401 0.80 -1.12 23.25
C GLU A 401 0.95 -2.63 23.45
N GLN A 402 0.76 -3.15 24.67
CA GLN A 402 0.82 -4.59 24.98
C GLN A 402 -0.55 -5.27 24.98
N LEU A 403 -1.65 -4.51 24.92
CA LEU A 403 -2.99 -5.07 24.80
C LEU A 403 -3.16 -5.70 23.40
N ASP A 404 -3.27 -7.02 23.37
CA ASP A 404 -3.32 -7.82 22.15
C ASP A 404 -4.76 -8.18 21.76
N SER A 405 -5.01 -8.17 20.46
CA SER A 405 -6.29 -8.55 19.87
C SER A 405 -6.50 -10.06 19.72
N THR A 406 -5.51 -10.89 20.09
CA THR A 406 -5.53 -12.34 19.85
C THR A 406 -6.32 -13.15 20.86
N ASP A 407 -6.75 -12.56 21.98
CA ASP A 407 -7.46 -13.23 23.08
C ASP A 407 -8.68 -14.05 22.59
N TYR A 408 -9.36 -13.58 21.54
CA TYR A 408 -10.49 -14.30 20.94
C TYR A 408 -10.09 -15.69 20.40
N TRP A 409 -8.90 -15.83 19.80
CA TRP A 409 -8.46 -17.09 19.17
C TRP A 409 -7.95 -18.07 20.21
N GLU A 410 -7.28 -17.55 21.23
CA GLU A 410 -6.78 -18.33 22.36
C GLU A 410 -7.92 -18.99 23.12
N TYR A 411 -9.08 -18.34 23.23
CA TYR A 411 -10.26 -18.94 23.82
C TYR A 411 -10.69 -20.24 23.10
N PHE A 412 -10.79 -20.22 21.76
CA PHE A 412 -11.20 -21.40 20.99
C PHE A 412 -10.19 -22.55 21.11
N ASN A 413 -8.93 -22.23 21.33
CA ASN A 413 -7.83 -23.20 21.45
C ASN A 413 -7.75 -23.80 22.87
N SER A 414 -7.99 -23.00 23.91
CA SER A 414 -7.80 -23.39 25.32
C SER A 414 -8.77 -24.46 25.86
N GLN A 415 -9.90 -24.72 25.18
CA GLN A 415 -10.97 -25.57 25.73
C GLN A 415 -10.78 -27.09 25.54
N ASP A 416 -9.79 -27.56 24.75
CA ASP A 416 -9.39 -28.99 24.75
C ASP A 416 -8.13 -29.17 23.89
N ASN A 417 -6.98 -29.47 24.50
CA ASN A 417 -5.68 -29.60 23.83
C ASN A 417 -5.55 -30.81 22.88
N THR A 418 -6.60 -31.61 22.71
CA THR A 418 -6.54 -32.90 22.01
C THR A 418 -7.16 -32.90 20.61
N ALA A 419 -7.75 -31.79 20.15
CA ALA A 419 -8.40 -31.69 18.82
C ALA A 419 -8.17 -30.33 18.11
N GLY A 420 -6.93 -29.84 18.18
CA GLY A 420 -6.48 -28.44 18.01
C GLY A 420 -7.05 -27.59 16.86
N ASP A 421 -7.15 -28.07 15.62
CA ASP A 421 -7.39 -27.15 14.48
C ASP A 421 -8.87 -27.04 14.04
N ASN A 422 -9.73 -27.93 14.56
CA ASN A 422 -11.04 -28.20 13.95
C ASN A 422 -12.20 -27.32 14.47
N LYS A 423 -11.98 -26.48 15.49
CA LYS A 423 -13.07 -25.75 16.19
C LYS A 423 -13.50 -24.44 15.54
N LEU A 424 -12.61 -23.72 14.85
CA LEU A 424 -13.02 -22.46 14.20
C LEU A 424 -14.02 -22.76 13.05
N PRO A 425 -15.17 -22.06 12.99
CA PRO A 425 -16.20 -22.34 12.00
C PRO A 425 -15.82 -21.80 10.62
N ILE A 426 -16.23 -22.49 9.56
CA ILE A 426 -16.17 -21.91 8.21
C ILE A 426 -17.25 -20.82 8.11
N LYS A 427 -16.89 -19.65 7.57
CA LYS A 427 -17.85 -18.54 7.37
C LYS A 427 -17.79 -18.01 5.95
N PHE A 428 -18.93 -17.52 5.48
CA PHE A 428 -19.04 -16.73 4.25
C PHE A 428 -19.35 -15.30 4.64
N THR A 429 -18.39 -14.40 4.44
CA THR A 429 -18.57 -12.98 4.74
C THR A 429 -18.90 -12.23 3.45
N PRO A 430 -20.09 -11.60 3.33
CA PRO A 430 -20.40 -10.75 2.19
C PRO A 430 -19.41 -9.60 2.06
N THR A 431 -18.97 -9.33 0.83
CA THR A 431 -17.96 -8.31 0.57
C THR A 431 -18.11 -7.69 -0.82
N ARG A 432 -17.33 -6.64 -1.06
CA ARG A 432 -17.20 -6.00 -2.37
C ARG A 432 -16.04 -6.60 -3.16
N GLY A 433 -16.08 -6.43 -4.48
CA GLY A 433 -15.06 -6.96 -5.38
C GLY A 433 -13.66 -6.35 -5.17
N SER A 434 -12.65 -7.01 -5.74
CA SER A 434 -11.23 -6.62 -5.65
C SER A 434 -10.86 -5.28 -6.29
N LEU A 435 -11.78 -4.63 -6.99
CA LEU A 435 -11.63 -3.27 -7.53
C LEU A 435 -12.20 -2.19 -6.61
N SER A 436 -13.03 -2.56 -5.61
CA SER A 436 -13.56 -1.60 -4.64
C SER A 436 -12.49 -1.16 -3.65
N PRO A 437 -12.57 0.04 -3.07
CA PRO A 437 -11.64 0.45 -2.02
C PRO A 437 -11.61 -0.56 -0.86
N LEU A 438 -10.43 -0.83 -0.31
CA LEU A 438 -10.20 -1.82 0.74
C LEU A 438 -11.09 -1.58 1.96
N GLY A 439 -11.24 -0.33 2.40
CA GLY A 439 -12.09 0.03 3.55
C GLY A 439 -13.59 -0.27 3.34
N LYS A 440 -14.02 -0.46 2.09
CA LYS A 440 -15.39 -0.87 1.76
C LYS A 440 -15.54 -2.39 1.58
N ARG A 441 -14.47 -3.17 1.73
CA ARG A 441 -14.49 -4.64 1.74
C ARG A 441 -14.65 -5.14 3.19
N ALA A 442 -15.06 -6.39 3.35
CA ALA A 442 -15.06 -7.04 4.64
C ALA A 442 -13.62 -7.22 5.18
N ILE A 443 -13.46 -7.18 6.50
CA ILE A 443 -12.19 -7.44 7.17
C ILE A 443 -11.91 -8.95 7.15
N PRO A 444 -10.77 -9.38 6.57
CA PRO A 444 -10.40 -10.80 6.51
C PRO A 444 -10.26 -11.49 7.87
N TYR A 445 -10.28 -12.82 7.81
CA TYR A 445 -10.04 -13.77 8.88
C TYR A 445 -8.76 -13.50 9.68
N TYR A 446 -7.63 -13.31 8.99
CA TYR A 446 -6.30 -13.15 9.56
C TYR A 446 -6.02 -11.78 10.22
N TYR A 447 -7.07 -10.99 10.45
CA TYR A 447 -7.00 -9.80 11.28
C TYR A 447 -7.90 -9.97 12.51
N PRO A 448 -7.39 -10.53 13.62
CA PRO A 448 -8.05 -10.49 14.91
C PRO A 448 -8.56 -9.08 15.23
N ILE A 449 -9.81 -9.03 15.71
CA ILE A 449 -10.48 -7.79 16.08
C ILE A 449 -10.78 -7.86 17.58
N ASP A 450 -10.42 -6.79 18.27
CA ASP A 450 -10.64 -6.58 19.70
C ASP A 450 -11.34 -5.23 19.83
N SER A 451 -12.47 -5.21 20.54
CA SER A 451 -13.30 -4.02 20.69
C SER A 451 -12.70 -2.98 21.65
N ASN A 452 -11.87 -3.45 22.58
CA ASN A 452 -11.24 -2.65 23.63
C ASN A 452 -9.89 -2.08 23.19
N SER A 453 -9.21 -2.69 22.21
CA SER A 453 -7.92 -2.20 21.72
C SER A 453 -8.05 -1.07 20.70
N ILE A 454 -7.48 0.09 21.05
CA ILE A 454 -7.27 1.23 20.14
C ILE A 454 -6.36 0.90 18.94
N TYR A 455 -5.66 -0.23 18.99
CA TYR A 455 -4.77 -0.72 17.95
C TYR A 455 -5.41 -1.83 17.10
N SER A 456 -6.72 -2.06 17.24
CA SER A 456 -7.42 -2.99 16.36
C SER A 456 -7.65 -2.39 14.97
N VAL A 457 -7.45 -3.19 13.93
CA VAL A 457 -7.48 -2.72 12.53
C VAL A 457 -8.84 -2.12 12.12
N HIS A 458 -9.94 -2.60 12.71
CA HIS A 458 -11.29 -2.14 12.40
C HIS A 458 -11.49 -0.65 12.73
N GLN A 459 -10.72 -0.11 13.69
CA GLN A 459 -10.78 1.31 14.05
C GLN A 459 -10.28 2.23 12.93
N PHE A 460 -9.48 1.70 11.99
CA PHE A 460 -8.88 2.46 10.90
C PHE A 460 -9.26 1.92 9.52
N TRP A 461 -10.13 0.91 9.44
CA TRP A 461 -10.42 0.19 8.21
C TRP A 461 -10.99 1.09 7.11
N ASP A 462 -11.93 1.97 7.47
CA ASP A 462 -12.51 2.99 6.60
C ASP A 462 -12.57 4.34 7.32
N TYR A 463 -11.98 5.37 6.72
CA TYR A 463 -11.91 6.68 7.32
C TYR A 463 -13.29 7.28 7.64
N GLU A 464 -14.28 7.07 6.76
CA GLU A 464 -15.61 7.66 6.95
C GLU A 464 -16.34 7.02 8.12
N THR A 465 -16.32 5.70 8.27
CA THR A 465 -16.92 5.03 9.43
C THR A 465 -16.20 5.39 10.72
N THR A 466 -14.86 5.51 10.72
CA THR A 466 -14.08 5.96 11.89
C THR A 466 -14.54 7.34 12.36
N VAL A 467 -14.61 8.32 11.44
CA VAL A 467 -15.02 9.69 11.79
C VAL A 467 -16.48 9.73 12.25
N LEU A 468 -17.35 8.91 11.66
CA LEU A 468 -18.76 8.81 12.03
C LEU A 468 -19.02 7.94 13.27
N ARG A 469 -17.98 7.34 13.87
CA ARG A 469 -18.09 6.38 14.98
C ARG A 469 -19.03 5.20 14.67
N ARG A 470 -18.88 4.65 13.46
CA ARG A 470 -19.63 3.50 12.93
C ARG A 470 -18.71 2.33 12.61
N ILE A 471 -17.62 2.18 13.36
CA ILE A 471 -16.63 1.12 13.16
C ILE A 471 -17.19 -0.28 13.45
N ASP A 472 -18.25 -0.34 14.27
CA ASP A 472 -19.06 -1.54 14.57
C ASP A 472 -19.91 -2.02 13.38
N THR A 473 -19.89 -1.31 12.24
CA THR A 473 -20.62 -1.66 11.01
C THR A 473 -19.77 -2.42 9.99
N HIS A 474 -18.47 -2.56 10.23
CA HIS A 474 -17.60 -3.32 9.35
C HIS A 474 -17.98 -4.79 9.35
N LEU A 475 -18.23 -5.38 8.18
CA LEU A 475 -18.36 -6.83 8.07
C LEU A 475 -16.98 -7.47 8.30
N SER A 476 -16.94 -8.55 9.08
CA SER A 476 -15.72 -9.29 9.36
C SER A 476 -16.02 -10.75 9.66
N TYR A 477 -15.08 -11.64 9.33
CA TYR A 477 -15.09 -13.01 9.83
C TYR A 477 -15.13 -13.06 11.37
N ASN A 478 -14.47 -12.11 12.03
CA ASN A 478 -14.33 -12.04 13.49
C ASN A 478 -15.58 -11.47 14.18
N ALA A 479 -16.71 -11.27 13.48
CA ALA A 479 -17.99 -10.98 14.11
C ALA A 479 -18.64 -12.27 14.67
N TYR A 480 -19.09 -12.26 15.92
CA TYR A 480 -19.75 -13.39 16.57
C TYR A 480 -20.71 -12.91 17.68
N PRO A 481 -21.77 -13.67 18.01
CA PRO A 481 -22.83 -13.22 18.92
C PRO A 481 -22.46 -13.18 20.43
N GLY A 482 -21.21 -13.48 20.79
CA GLY A 482 -20.80 -13.77 22.17
C GLY A 482 -21.44 -15.03 22.77
N ASP A 483 -20.99 -15.42 23.95
CA ASP A 483 -21.64 -16.39 24.83
C ASP A 483 -22.48 -15.64 25.89
N PRO A 484 -23.82 -15.69 25.80
CA PRO A 484 -24.69 -14.98 26.73
C PRO A 484 -24.59 -15.47 28.19
N SER A 485 -23.95 -16.63 28.43
CA SER A 485 -23.70 -17.14 29.78
C SER A 485 -22.49 -16.51 30.47
N LYS A 486 -21.65 -15.78 29.72
CA LYS A 486 -20.43 -15.13 30.23
C LYS A 486 -20.62 -13.64 30.44
N ALA A 487 -19.74 -13.02 31.24
CA ALA A 487 -19.77 -11.58 31.47
C ALA A 487 -19.37 -10.82 30.20
N SER A 488 -19.79 -9.56 30.04
CA SER A 488 -19.38 -8.72 28.89
C SER A 488 -17.88 -8.37 28.92
N THR A 489 -17.22 -8.55 30.06
CA THR A 489 -15.76 -8.37 30.22
C THR A 489 -14.98 -9.64 29.92
N ASP A 490 -15.66 -10.75 29.64
CA ASP A 490 -15.01 -12.00 29.24
C ASP A 490 -14.54 -11.83 27.78
N PRO A 491 -13.30 -12.23 27.42
CA PRO A 491 -12.81 -12.15 26.04
C PRO A 491 -13.74 -12.83 25.02
N VAL A 492 -14.51 -13.83 25.46
CA VAL A 492 -15.49 -14.55 24.65
C VAL A 492 -16.72 -13.72 24.32
N ASN A 493 -16.91 -12.59 24.98
CA ASN A 493 -17.95 -11.61 24.68
C ASN A 493 -17.41 -10.30 24.12
N ASP A 494 -16.09 -10.23 23.85
CA ASP A 494 -15.42 -9.06 23.32
C ASP A 494 -15.63 -8.90 21.81
N CYS A 495 -16.89 -8.91 21.37
CA CYS A 495 -17.21 -8.62 19.97
C CYS A 495 -17.24 -7.10 19.74
N TYR A 496 -16.55 -6.64 18.71
CA TYR A 496 -16.52 -5.23 18.30
C TYR A 496 -17.88 -4.67 17.82
N THR A 497 -18.90 -5.52 17.73
CA THR A 497 -20.23 -5.14 17.28
C THR A 497 -21.30 -5.89 18.06
N THR A 498 -22.43 -5.21 18.25
CA THR A 498 -23.68 -5.81 18.76
C THR A 498 -24.76 -5.88 17.68
N ARG A 499 -24.41 -5.49 16.45
CA ARG A 499 -25.35 -5.34 15.34
C ARG A 499 -25.61 -6.70 14.68
N LEU A 500 -26.87 -7.11 14.63
CA LEU A 500 -27.25 -8.41 14.09
C LEU A 500 -26.87 -8.55 12.61
N GLU A 501 -26.95 -7.47 11.84
CA GLU A 501 -26.56 -7.45 10.43
C GLU A 501 -25.06 -7.59 10.19
N VAL A 502 -24.23 -7.40 11.22
CA VAL A 502 -22.78 -7.60 11.15
C VAL A 502 -22.41 -8.98 11.68
N ILE A 503 -23.10 -9.45 12.72
CA ILE A 503 -22.91 -10.77 13.32
C ILE A 503 -23.43 -11.89 12.40
N TRP A 504 -24.57 -11.66 11.73
CA TRP A 504 -25.23 -12.61 10.84
C TRP A 504 -25.56 -11.98 9.47
N PRO A 505 -24.56 -11.53 8.71
CA PRO A 505 -24.80 -10.73 7.51
C PRO A 505 -25.61 -11.46 6.43
N LEU A 506 -25.52 -12.79 6.38
CA LEU A 506 -26.28 -13.62 5.43
C LEU A 506 -27.78 -13.73 5.76
N ALA A 507 -28.20 -13.35 6.97
CA ALA A 507 -29.61 -13.28 7.33
C ALA A 507 -30.29 -11.98 6.83
N PHE A 508 -29.50 -11.06 6.26
CA PHE A 508 -29.95 -9.76 5.77
C PHE A 508 -29.75 -9.66 4.26
N ASP A 509 -30.17 -8.54 3.67
CA ASP A 509 -29.99 -8.29 2.24
C ASP A 509 -28.49 -8.19 1.89
N ILE A 510 -28.04 -9.14 1.07
CA ILE A 510 -26.67 -9.22 0.57
C ILE A 510 -26.52 -8.67 -0.85
N GLU A 511 -27.57 -8.12 -1.49
CA GLU A 511 -27.52 -7.52 -2.83
C GLU A 511 -26.39 -6.46 -2.98
N PRO A 512 -26.10 -5.62 -1.97
CA PRO A 512 -24.97 -4.68 -2.04
C PRO A 512 -23.57 -5.33 -2.11
N TYR A 513 -23.49 -6.65 -1.90
CA TYR A 513 -22.27 -7.44 -1.78
C TYR A 513 -22.25 -8.57 -2.82
N PRO A 514 -21.81 -8.28 -4.07
CA PRO A 514 -21.83 -9.27 -5.15
C PRO A 514 -20.82 -10.41 -4.98
N PHE A 515 -20.00 -10.36 -3.93
CA PHE A 515 -18.97 -11.35 -3.63
C PHE A 515 -19.16 -11.92 -2.22
N LEU A 516 -18.81 -13.18 -2.06
CA LEU A 516 -18.74 -13.87 -0.78
C LEU A 516 -17.29 -14.28 -0.54
N ARG A 517 -16.79 -14.06 0.67
CA ARG A 517 -15.45 -14.45 1.09
C ARG A 517 -15.53 -15.67 2.01
N PRO A 518 -15.17 -16.88 1.53
CA PRO A 518 -15.17 -18.11 2.30
C PRO A 518 -13.86 -18.18 3.09
N GLU A 519 -13.94 -18.31 4.40
CA GLU A 519 -12.77 -18.26 5.27
C GLU A 519 -12.85 -19.32 6.38
N GLY A 520 -11.69 -19.65 6.96
CA GLY A 520 -11.58 -20.68 8.01
C GLY A 520 -11.65 -22.12 7.49
N HIS A 521 -11.54 -22.33 6.17
CA HIS A 521 -11.61 -23.65 5.54
C HIS A 521 -10.22 -24.27 5.26
N ILE A 522 -9.18 -23.46 5.04
CA ILE A 522 -7.79 -23.94 4.92
C ILE A 522 -7.34 -24.54 6.26
N GLY A 523 -6.66 -25.69 6.23
CA GLY A 523 -6.28 -26.47 7.40
C GLY A 523 -7.36 -27.44 7.89
N LYS A 524 -8.57 -27.40 7.33
CA LYS A 524 -9.66 -28.30 7.74
C LYS A 524 -9.57 -29.65 7.06
N ILE A 525 -9.94 -30.70 7.79
CA ILE A 525 -9.98 -32.08 7.28
C ILE A 525 -11.36 -32.34 6.65
N LEU A 526 -11.34 -32.81 5.40
CA LEU A 526 -12.52 -33.31 4.71
C LEU A 526 -12.80 -34.76 5.08
N THR A 527 -14.08 -35.14 5.09
CA THR A 527 -14.50 -36.55 5.11
C THR A 527 -15.21 -36.86 3.81
N PRO A 528 -14.53 -37.53 2.86
CA PRO A 528 -15.15 -37.97 1.63
C PRO A 528 -16.16 -39.10 1.89
N ASN A 529 -17.17 -39.17 1.04
CA ASN A 529 -18.12 -40.27 0.92
C ASN A 529 -17.95 -40.86 -0.49
N ASP A 530 -17.35 -42.05 -0.53
CA ASP A 530 -16.96 -42.73 -1.76
C ASP A 530 -18.15 -43.16 -2.62
N VAL A 531 -19.34 -43.34 -2.02
CA VAL A 531 -20.52 -43.84 -2.73
C VAL A 531 -21.08 -42.79 -3.70
N ASP A 532 -21.10 -41.52 -3.27
CA ASP A 532 -21.80 -40.45 -3.98
C ASP A 532 -20.85 -39.39 -4.55
N HIS A 533 -19.53 -39.57 -4.39
CA HIS A 533 -18.52 -38.53 -4.65
C HIS A 533 -18.87 -37.22 -3.95
N THR A 534 -19.24 -37.31 -2.67
CA THR A 534 -19.55 -36.14 -1.84
C THR A 534 -18.58 -35.99 -0.70
N PHE A 535 -18.53 -34.82 -0.07
CA PHE A 535 -17.72 -34.61 1.11
C PHE A 535 -18.45 -33.74 2.13
N ILE A 536 -18.09 -33.93 3.40
CA ILE A 536 -18.51 -33.07 4.51
C ILE A 536 -17.28 -32.56 5.25
N PHE A 537 -17.41 -31.37 5.85
CA PHE A 537 -16.44 -30.93 6.85
C PHE A 537 -16.81 -31.57 8.18
N ASN A 538 -15.86 -32.27 8.82
CA ASN A 538 -16.10 -33.03 10.05
C ASN A 538 -16.72 -32.22 11.19
N THR A 539 -16.54 -30.90 11.19
CA THR A 539 -16.99 -30.02 12.26
C THR A 539 -18.01 -28.98 11.85
N TYR A 540 -18.42 -28.95 10.57
CA TYR A 540 -19.29 -27.90 10.07
C TYR A 540 -20.21 -28.37 8.95
N GLY A 541 -21.50 -28.21 9.17
CA GLY A 541 -22.54 -28.41 8.16
C GLY A 541 -22.50 -27.31 7.10
N LEU A 542 -21.47 -27.29 6.25
CA LEU A 542 -21.32 -26.28 5.20
C LEU A 542 -22.50 -26.31 4.24
N PHE A 543 -23.00 -27.50 3.90
CA PHE A 543 -24.16 -27.62 3.03
C PHE A 543 -25.40 -27.02 3.67
N GLU A 544 -25.68 -27.38 4.92
CA GLU A 544 -26.79 -26.81 5.69
C GLU A 544 -26.65 -25.29 5.81
N TYR A 545 -25.43 -24.78 5.90
CA TYR A 545 -25.17 -23.35 5.92
C TYR A 545 -25.47 -22.68 4.56
N LEU A 546 -24.99 -23.24 3.45
CA LEU A 546 -25.28 -22.74 2.11
C LEU A 546 -26.78 -22.78 1.80
N GLU A 547 -27.46 -23.88 2.17
CA GLU A 547 -28.90 -24.07 2.00
C GLU A 547 -29.70 -23.10 2.89
N LYS A 548 -29.35 -23.00 4.17
CA LYS A 548 -30.01 -22.11 5.15
C LYS A 548 -30.05 -20.66 4.68
N TYR A 549 -28.98 -20.19 4.03
CA TYR A 549 -28.88 -18.82 3.53
C TYR A 549 -29.12 -18.70 2.03
N ASN A 550 -29.56 -19.77 1.36
CA ASN A 550 -29.83 -19.82 -0.07
C ASN A 550 -28.66 -19.24 -0.92
N LEU A 551 -27.43 -19.60 -0.57
CA LEU A 551 -26.25 -19.05 -1.22
C LEU A 551 -26.06 -19.66 -2.60
N CYS A 552 -25.88 -18.79 -3.59
CA CYS A 552 -25.66 -19.16 -4.98
C CYS A 552 -24.19 -19.56 -5.23
N VAL A 553 -23.66 -20.52 -4.47
CA VAL A 553 -22.27 -20.98 -4.55
C VAL A 553 -22.26 -22.50 -4.67
N ASP A 554 -21.54 -23.02 -5.66
CA ASP A 554 -21.18 -24.44 -5.69
C ASP A 554 -19.79 -24.61 -5.08
N VAL A 555 -19.54 -25.73 -4.41
CA VAL A 555 -18.23 -26.03 -3.81
C VAL A 555 -17.83 -27.43 -4.24
N ILE A 556 -16.61 -27.54 -4.76
CA ILE A 556 -16.00 -28.81 -5.16
C ILE A 556 -14.66 -28.96 -4.44
N ALA A 557 -14.27 -30.20 -4.17
CA ALA A 557 -12.98 -30.54 -3.61
C ALA A 557 -12.21 -31.44 -4.59
N ILE A 558 -10.94 -31.14 -4.79
CA ILE A 558 -10.02 -31.82 -5.69
C ILE A 558 -8.82 -32.29 -4.88
N GLY A 559 -8.57 -33.60 -4.89
CA GLY A 559 -7.38 -34.19 -4.29
C GLY A 559 -6.14 -33.89 -5.15
N LEU A 560 -5.07 -33.40 -4.54
CA LEU A 560 -3.76 -33.30 -5.18
C LEU A 560 -3.17 -34.71 -5.34
N PRO A 561 -2.83 -35.15 -6.57
CA PRO A 561 -2.37 -36.52 -6.79
C PRO A 561 -0.92 -36.75 -6.38
N GLY A 562 -0.66 -37.89 -5.75
CA GLY A 562 0.69 -38.42 -5.51
C GLY A 562 1.33 -39.16 -6.71
N GLY A 563 0.79 -39.09 -7.93
CA GLY A 563 1.40 -39.83 -9.05
C GLY A 563 0.72 -39.85 -10.43
N GLU A 564 -0.59 -39.59 -10.54
CA GLU A 564 -1.26 -39.51 -11.85
C GLU A 564 -1.65 -38.07 -12.19
N THR A 565 -1.39 -37.66 -13.42
CA THR A 565 -1.62 -36.30 -13.91
C THR A 565 -3.08 -35.90 -13.65
N LEU A 566 -3.34 -34.65 -13.25
CA LEU A 566 -4.70 -34.08 -13.07
C LEU A 566 -5.45 -33.99 -14.41
N LEU A 567 -5.80 -35.14 -14.98
CA LEU A 567 -6.58 -35.33 -16.19
C LEU A 567 -7.96 -34.69 -15.97
N GLY A 568 -8.15 -33.48 -16.48
CA GLY A 568 -9.38 -32.72 -16.28
C GLY A 568 -9.18 -31.27 -15.86
N LEU A 569 -8.08 -30.92 -15.16
CA LEU A 569 -7.77 -29.51 -14.89
C LEU A 569 -7.30 -28.75 -16.15
N GLU A 570 -6.76 -29.47 -17.13
CA GLU A 570 -6.46 -28.99 -18.49
C GLU A 570 -7.63 -28.33 -19.20
N ASN A 571 -8.85 -28.66 -18.79
CA ASN A 571 -10.06 -28.02 -19.32
C ASN A 571 -10.52 -26.81 -18.50
N PHE A 572 -10.02 -26.58 -17.29
CA PHE A 572 -10.36 -25.39 -16.49
C PHE A 572 -9.48 -24.21 -16.85
N CYS A 573 -9.70 -23.71 -18.06
CA CYS A 573 -9.30 -22.36 -18.40
C CYS A 573 -10.03 -21.38 -17.45
N GLY A 574 -9.28 -20.67 -16.62
CA GLY A 574 -9.83 -19.62 -15.74
C GLY A 574 -9.82 -19.91 -14.24
N LEU A 575 -9.15 -20.98 -13.78
CA LEU A 575 -8.85 -21.12 -12.35
C LEU A 575 -8.06 -19.90 -11.87
N GLU A 576 -8.49 -19.31 -10.76
CA GLU A 576 -7.84 -18.14 -10.18
C GLU A 576 -7.97 -18.17 -8.67
N HIS A 577 -6.86 -17.93 -7.98
CA HIS A 577 -6.94 -17.68 -6.55
C HIS A 577 -7.48 -16.25 -6.32
N ARG A 578 -8.65 -16.18 -5.68
CA ARG A 578 -9.33 -14.93 -5.34
C ARG A 578 -9.79 -14.99 -3.88
N PRO A 579 -9.46 -13.98 -3.05
CA PRO A 579 -9.92 -13.92 -1.66
C PRO A 579 -11.44 -13.74 -1.50
N ALA A 580 -12.19 -13.58 -2.58
CA ALA A 580 -13.65 -13.59 -2.56
C ALA A 580 -14.17 -14.11 -3.91
N LEU A 581 -15.20 -14.95 -3.88
CA LEU A 581 -15.87 -15.45 -5.07
C LEU A 581 -17.11 -14.61 -5.39
N PRO A 582 -17.33 -14.25 -6.65
CA PRO A 582 -18.61 -13.68 -7.06
C PRO A 582 -19.75 -14.70 -6.88
N GLN A 583 -20.97 -14.22 -6.64
CA GLN A 583 -22.13 -15.09 -6.62
C GLN A 583 -22.29 -15.83 -7.96
N GLY A 584 -22.73 -17.09 -7.93
CA GLY A 584 -22.84 -17.96 -9.09
C GLY A 584 -21.54 -18.67 -9.51
N HIS A 585 -20.43 -18.42 -8.82
CA HIS A 585 -19.15 -19.07 -9.08
C HIS A 585 -19.00 -20.37 -8.28
N THR A 586 -18.04 -21.20 -8.68
CA THR A 586 -17.69 -22.43 -7.96
C THR A 586 -16.41 -22.21 -7.14
N LEU A 587 -16.47 -22.52 -5.84
CA LEU A 587 -15.29 -22.59 -4.96
C LEU A 587 -14.64 -23.96 -5.14
N VAL A 588 -13.34 -23.97 -5.44
CA VAL A 588 -12.54 -25.17 -5.66
C VAL A 588 -11.55 -25.31 -4.51
N LEU A 589 -11.70 -26.35 -3.71
CA LEU A 589 -10.82 -26.67 -2.59
C LEU A 589 -9.80 -27.71 -3.01
N PHE A 590 -8.52 -27.45 -2.81
CA PHE A 590 -7.48 -28.46 -3.00
C PHE A 590 -7.13 -29.08 -1.66
N PHE A 591 -7.05 -30.41 -1.60
CA PHE A 591 -6.68 -31.15 -0.40
C PHE A 591 -5.60 -32.19 -0.68
N VAL A 592 -4.83 -32.55 0.34
CA VAL A 592 -3.81 -33.59 0.26
C VAL A 592 -4.49 -34.96 0.23
N ASN A 593 -4.34 -35.72 -0.85
CA ASN A 593 -4.95 -37.06 -0.92
C ASN A 593 -4.22 -38.05 0.01
N ALA A 594 -4.94 -39.01 0.58
CA ALA A 594 -4.30 -40.12 1.26
C ALA A 594 -3.61 -40.99 0.19
N VAL A 595 -2.30 -41.18 0.29
CA VAL A 595 -1.61 -42.12 -0.60
C VAL A 595 -2.02 -43.52 -0.19
N GLU A 596 -2.88 -44.16 -0.98
CA GLU A 596 -3.08 -45.60 -0.90
C GLU A 596 -1.75 -46.26 -1.26
N ARG A 597 -1.01 -46.70 -0.26
CA ARG A 597 0.12 -47.61 -0.49
C ARG A 597 -0.48 -49.00 -0.67
N ASP A 598 -0.16 -49.63 -1.80
CA ASP A 598 -0.57 -51.01 -2.11
C ASP A 598 -0.14 -52.03 -1.03
N GLU A 599 0.85 -51.68 -0.21
CA GLU A 599 1.22 -52.46 0.97
C GLU A 599 0.96 -51.66 2.25
N PRO A 600 0.13 -52.18 3.18
CA PRO A 600 0.00 -51.60 4.50
C PRO A 600 1.38 -51.62 5.17
N PRO A 601 1.86 -50.50 5.74
CA PRO A 601 3.14 -50.48 6.42
C PRO A 601 3.18 -51.57 7.49
N SER A 602 4.24 -52.38 7.48
CA SER A 602 4.47 -53.49 8.42
C SER A 602 4.45 -53.09 9.90
N ASP A 603 4.51 -51.80 10.14
CA ASP A 603 4.76 -51.10 11.39
C ASP A 603 3.46 -50.64 12.05
N GLY A 604 2.30 -50.81 11.38
CA GLY A 604 0.98 -50.51 11.94
C GLY A 604 0.69 -49.02 12.17
N PHE A 605 1.58 -48.12 11.74
CA PHE A 605 1.43 -46.68 11.95
C PHE A 605 1.83 -45.88 10.70
N HIS A 606 0.95 -44.95 10.34
CA HIS A 606 1.09 -43.82 9.40
C HIS A 606 0.66 -44.01 7.94
N ASN A 607 -0.55 -43.50 7.65
CA ASN A 607 -0.85 -42.83 6.38
C ASN A 607 0.05 -41.59 6.31
N ALA A 608 1.23 -41.69 5.71
CA ALA A 608 2.17 -40.58 5.64
C ALA A 608 1.54 -39.43 4.84
N GLY A 609 1.39 -38.27 5.49
CA GLY A 609 0.96 -37.03 4.86
C GLY A 609 1.97 -36.53 3.82
N GLU A 610 1.65 -35.42 3.15
CA GLU A 610 2.64 -34.73 2.33
C GLU A 610 3.61 -33.97 3.25
N GLN A 611 4.92 -34.14 3.02
CA GLN A 611 5.97 -33.45 3.75
C GLN A 611 6.52 -32.30 2.91
N ILE A 612 6.68 -31.13 3.54
CA ILE A 612 7.42 -30.00 2.95
C ILE A 612 8.70 -29.80 3.75
N GLU A 613 9.83 -30.02 3.09
CA GLU A 613 11.15 -29.71 3.65
C GLU A 613 11.54 -28.26 3.32
N LEU A 614 11.70 -27.43 4.35
CA LEU A 614 12.29 -26.10 4.25
C LEU A 614 13.63 -26.07 4.96
N GLN A 615 14.62 -25.44 4.34
CA GLN A 615 15.92 -25.22 4.97
C GLN A 615 15.82 -24.28 6.18
N GLU A 616 14.80 -23.43 6.19
CA GLU A 616 14.53 -22.44 7.23
C GLU A 616 13.78 -23.02 8.45
N CYS A 617 13.24 -24.23 8.37
CA CYS A 617 12.48 -24.84 9.45
C CYS A 617 13.41 -25.18 10.64
N LYS A 618 13.04 -24.73 11.85
CA LYS A 618 13.83 -24.99 13.07
C LYS A 618 13.48 -26.31 13.74
N LYS A 619 12.34 -26.92 13.40
CA LYS A 619 11.88 -28.16 14.02
C LYS A 619 12.65 -29.33 13.42
N ASP A 620 13.11 -30.24 14.28
CA ASP A 620 13.78 -31.48 13.89
C ASP A 620 12.84 -32.45 13.14
N THR A 621 11.53 -32.22 13.22
CA THR A 621 10.49 -32.98 12.53
C THR A 621 10.02 -32.25 11.29
N THR A 622 10.04 -32.93 10.14
CA THR A 622 9.43 -32.42 8.91
C THR A 622 7.93 -32.20 9.15
N PRO A 623 7.37 -31.02 8.84
CA PRO A 623 5.95 -30.80 9.01
C PRO A 623 5.16 -31.72 8.07
N GLU A 624 4.35 -32.58 8.66
CA GLU A 624 3.45 -33.47 7.93
C GLU A 624 2.08 -32.82 7.80
N ILE A 625 1.59 -32.70 6.58
CA ILE A 625 0.24 -32.21 6.32
C ILE A 625 -0.71 -33.39 6.43
N PRO A 626 -1.72 -33.35 7.31
CA PRO A 626 -2.65 -34.47 7.48
C PRO A 626 -3.33 -34.82 6.15
N PRO A 627 -3.58 -36.12 5.87
CA PRO A 627 -4.42 -36.51 4.75
C PRO A 627 -5.78 -35.83 4.83
N LEU A 628 -6.34 -35.51 3.66
CA LEU A 628 -7.63 -34.83 3.49
C LEU A 628 -7.67 -33.40 4.04
N CYS A 629 -6.53 -32.84 4.44
CA CYS A 629 -6.42 -31.44 4.83
C CYS A 629 -6.54 -30.53 3.60
N VAL A 630 -7.41 -29.52 3.67
CA VAL A 630 -7.53 -28.46 2.66
C VAL A 630 -6.31 -27.54 2.74
N VAL A 631 -5.60 -27.38 1.64
CA VAL A 631 -4.33 -26.64 1.59
C VAL A 631 -4.36 -25.40 0.71
N ALA A 632 -5.37 -25.26 -0.16
CA ALA A 632 -5.55 -24.07 -0.99
C ALA A 632 -7.00 -23.96 -1.50
N ASP A 633 -7.39 -22.75 -1.88
CA ASP A 633 -8.66 -22.51 -2.57
C ASP A 633 -8.50 -21.67 -3.84
N PHE A 634 -9.43 -21.90 -4.76
CA PHE A 634 -9.49 -21.23 -6.05
C PHE A 634 -10.94 -21.04 -6.48
N VAL A 635 -11.14 -20.18 -7.49
CA VAL A 635 -12.46 -19.86 -8.01
C VAL A 635 -12.54 -20.23 -9.49
N LEU A 636 -13.69 -20.81 -9.88
CA LEU A 636 -14.08 -21.00 -11.28
C LEU A 636 -15.27 -20.10 -11.64
N PRO A 637 -15.23 -19.43 -12.81
CA PRO A 637 -16.24 -18.45 -13.21
C PRO A 637 -17.63 -19.01 -13.55
N TYR A 638 -17.78 -20.33 -13.61
CA TYR A 638 -19.03 -20.99 -14.01
C TYR A 638 -19.50 -21.98 -12.95
N ARG A 639 -20.82 -22.17 -12.83
CA ARG A 639 -21.39 -23.30 -12.08
C ARG A 639 -21.06 -24.61 -12.78
N PHE A 640 -20.37 -25.49 -12.07
CA PHE A 640 -19.96 -26.78 -12.60
C PHE A 640 -21.15 -27.70 -12.93
N MET A 641 -22.29 -27.52 -12.26
CA MET A 641 -23.44 -28.44 -12.38
C MET A 641 -24.14 -28.49 -13.73
N CYS A 642 -23.80 -27.64 -14.71
CA CYS A 642 -24.41 -27.71 -16.05
C CYS A 642 -23.70 -28.71 -16.99
N CYS A 643 -22.50 -29.18 -16.64
CA CYS A 643 -21.72 -30.09 -17.47
C CYS A 643 -21.33 -31.31 -16.65
N THR A 644 -21.86 -32.48 -16.99
CA THR A 644 -21.40 -33.76 -16.44
C THR A 644 -19.88 -33.82 -16.59
N PRO A 645 -19.10 -34.10 -15.52
CA PRO A 645 -17.66 -34.26 -15.66
C PRO A 645 -17.37 -35.34 -16.72
N PRO A 646 -16.36 -35.14 -17.59
CA PRO A 646 -15.99 -36.16 -18.56
C PRO A 646 -15.65 -37.47 -17.84
N ALA A 647 -16.10 -38.60 -18.40
CA ALA A 647 -15.80 -39.91 -17.85
C ALA A 647 -14.27 -40.10 -17.77
N GLY A 648 -13.75 -40.37 -16.56
CA GLY A 648 -12.32 -40.54 -16.30
C GLY A 648 -11.61 -39.36 -15.62
N ALA A 649 -12.33 -38.32 -15.18
CA ALA A 649 -11.76 -37.28 -14.32
C ALA A 649 -11.34 -37.87 -12.95
N PRO A 650 -10.31 -37.29 -12.26
CA PRO A 650 -9.97 -37.65 -10.89
C PRO A 650 -11.19 -37.52 -9.97
N ALA A 651 -11.13 -38.10 -8.77
CA ALA A 651 -12.20 -38.01 -7.78
C ALA A 651 -12.52 -36.55 -7.43
N VAL A 652 -13.46 -35.95 -8.20
CA VAL A 652 -14.03 -34.65 -7.94
C VAL A 652 -15.16 -34.89 -6.95
N TYR A 653 -14.95 -34.44 -5.72
CA TYR A 653 -16.00 -34.51 -4.72
C TYR A 653 -16.83 -33.24 -4.79
N THR A 654 -18.14 -33.39 -4.84
CA THR A 654 -19.10 -32.28 -4.86
C THR A 654 -19.90 -32.28 -3.57
N LEU A 655 -20.25 -31.13 -3.02
CA LEU A 655 -21.19 -31.14 -1.89
C LEU A 655 -22.56 -31.66 -2.37
N ALA A 656 -23.06 -32.69 -1.67
CA ALA A 656 -24.33 -33.34 -1.99
C ALA A 656 -25.46 -32.30 -1.98
N LYS A 657 -26.19 -32.12 -3.09
CA LYS A 657 -27.50 -31.44 -3.04
C LYS A 657 -28.51 -32.46 -2.55
N THR A 658 -29.12 -32.23 -1.39
CA THR A 658 -30.22 -33.06 -0.90
C THR A 658 -31.28 -33.23 -2.00
N PRO A 659 -31.73 -34.47 -2.29
CA PRO A 659 -32.82 -34.70 -3.22
C PRO A 659 -34.14 -34.13 -2.66
N PRO A 660 -35.13 -33.82 -3.52
CA PRO A 660 -36.40 -33.27 -3.07
C PRO A 660 -37.07 -34.18 -2.04
N PRO A 661 -37.81 -33.61 -1.05
CA PRO A 661 -38.49 -34.41 -0.04
C PRO A 661 -39.38 -35.46 -0.72
N ALA A 662 -39.32 -36.69 -0.20
CA ALA A 662 -40.12 -37.80 -0.70
C ALA A 662 -41.60 -37.37 -0.82
N PRO A 663 -42.31 -37.79 -1.89
CA PRO A 663 -43.71 -37.40 -2.06
C PRO A 663 -44.49 -37.76 -0.80
N VAL A 664 -45.06 -36.74 -0.17
CA VAL A 664 -46.01 -36.94 0.93
C VAL A 664 -47.16 -37.74 0.34
N ASN A 665 -47.25 -39.02 0.72
CA ASN A 665 -48.40 -39.84 0.38
C ASN A 665 -49.65 -39.24 1.05
N PRO A 666 -50.80 -39.30 0.36
CA PRO A 666 -51.95 -38.41 0.56
C PRO A 666 -52.61 -38.49 1.93
#